data_AF-A0A9W4J682-F1
#
_entry.id   AF-A0A9W4J682-F1
#
_cell.length_a   1.000
_cell.length_b   1.000
_cell.length_c   1.000
_cell.angle_alpha   90.00
_cell.angle_beta   90.00
_cell.angle_gamma   90.00
#
_symmetry.space_group_name_H-M   'P 1'
#
loop_
_entity.id
_entity.type
_entity.pdbx_description
1 polymer ?
#
loop_
_entity_poly.entity_id
_entity_poly.type
_entity_poly.pdbx_seq_one_letter_code
_entity_poly.pdbx_strand_id
1 'polypeptide(L)'
;MSLCSEGHDVPYIIQQRRDAKLPPMRKRIIICCDGTWQSAVSGKRNVPSNVTRLCRAMNSIGTDDDGNQWQQLVWYDSGIGTTSLALGEKIQGAIGQGLEGNIVEAYNFCVLNYNPGDQIMCFGFSRGAFTARAIAGLISDIGICNKHDLNRFPDLWKVYKKNKPGERFYCSDLWFEWMEGKADEKQGAKGDEFKFSRLGQGDWAQEGSRNVEVVGVYDTVGSIGMPALFGMKLPKWLTWWSDQSGWENVDLSANIKHAYQALALDEHRDSFSPTLWYLPNYGEVSSEQVADQKKVVEKKAQEWKDILEEATKLKKSGKASDEDINSAARHLNRTAKLINEEARKLVKMEDDCRHRNHPRTLRQVWFPGYHVNIGGGSDDSLRNEGDMEEMSSITFAWMLDQIKPHLSLDEEYLVKERTDMEFYISELGESMEQKEKSWAQKTWATLKSPFQAAVPTAIKERRYGWGTGELADSFTPFFYLNGSKRRTPGYDYRDPGGNLLADTCEYVHPVVGFRKQAMSTYTPLGKGSKYERRKAVSQTGCPSFEYTLGNSRKSLPEWPLGGLDSYERLFIASKAAYDYVDELDLHLKTGIKTPRRSVWGIRDIDLGIQLLTVNAPNGERSEQNASGSNAPEAQLKGLEAKRAEWTATETAIDEQVIHV
;
A
#
# COMPACT_ATOMS: atom_id res chain seq x y z
N MET A 1 52.71 -44.61 31.43
CA MET A 1 51.34 -44.98 31.02
C MET A 1 50.70 -43.75 30.40
N SER A 2 50.64 -43.68 29.08
CA SER A 2 49.84 -42.70 28.33
C SER A 2 48.69 -43.50 27.74
N LEU A 3 47.46 -43.24 28.21
CA LEU A 3 46.24 -43.77 27.61
C LEU A 3 45.76 -42.73 26.60
N CYS A 4 46.04 -42.99 25.33
CA CYS A 4 45.38 -42.36 24.20
C CYS A 4 43.90 -42.73 24.26
N SER A 5 43.01 -41.74 24.42
CA SER A 5 41.60 -41.90 24.07
C SER A 5 41.47 -41.57 22.59
N GLU A 6 41.55 -42.60 21.75
CA GLU A 6 41.04 -42.54 20.38
C GLU A 6 39.52 -42.29 20.45
N GLY A 7 39.12 -41.04 20.19
CA GLY A 7 37.72 -40.72 19.97
C GLY A 7 37.27 -41.35 18.66
N HIS A 8 36.54 -42.46 18.75
CA HIS A 8 35.75 -42.98 17.64
C HIS A 8 34.62 -41.99 17.36
N ASP A 9 34.85 -41.01 16.48
CA ASP A 9 33.78 -40.23 15.88
C ASP A 9 32.98 -41.16 14.96
N VAL A 10 31.85 -41.66 15.46
CA VAL A 10 30.88 -42.40 14.65
C VAL A 10 30.37 -41.44 13.58
N PRO A 11 30.46 -41.75 12.27
CA PRO A 11 29.91 -40.87 11.25
C PRO A 11 28.39 -40.80 11.42
N TYR A 12 27.89 -39.66 11.90
CA TYR A 12 26.46 -39.39 11.95
C TYR A 12 25.92 -39.27 10.52
N ILE A 13 25.33 -40.35 10.01
CA ILE A 13 24.57 -40.30 8.76
C ILE A 13 23.18 -39.75 9.10
N ILE A 14 23.03 -38.43 9.06
CA ILE A 14 21.71 -37.80 9.18
C ILE A 14 20.91 -38.15 7.93
N GLN A 15 19.94 -39.06 8.07
CA GLN A 15 18.95 -39.33 7.02
C GLN A 15 17.96 -38.17 6.97
N GLN A 16 18.27 -37.14 6.17
CA GLN A 16 17.37 -36.03 5.89
C GLN A 16 16.74 -36.17 4.51
N ARG A 17 15.56 -35.56 4.32
CA ARG A 17 15.01 -35.35 2.98
C ARG A 17 16.03 -34.56 2.18
N ARG A 18 16.33 -35.02 0.96
CA ARG A 18 17.27 -34.31 0.07
C ARG A 18 16.58 -33.08 -0.47
N ASP A 19 17.28 -31.96 -0.48
CA ASP A 19 16.79 -30.77 -1.16
C ASP A 19 16.49 -31.08 -2.63
N ALA A 20 15.32 -30.66 -3.08
CA ALA A 20 14.95 -30.75 -4.47
C ALA A 20 15.91 -29.86 -5.27
N LYS A 21 16.59 -30.41 -6.28
CA LYS A 21 17.43 -29.63 -7.20
C LYS A 21 16.63 -28.79 -8.21
N LEU A 22 15.32 -28.65 -7.99
CA LEU A 22 14.47 -27.83 -8.86
C LEU A 22 14.72 -26.36 -8.54
N PRO A 23 14.86 -25.48 -9.55
CA PRO A 23 14.93 -24.06 -9.31
C PRO A 23 13.65 -23.62 -8.57
N PRO A 24 13.76 -22.82 -7.49
CA PRO A 24 12.58 -22.35 -6.79
C PRO A 24 11.74 -21.49 -7.73
N MET A 25 10.41 -21.66 -7.69
CA MET A 25 9.52 -20.75 -8.41
C MET A 25 9.71 -19.32 -7.90
N ARG A 26 9.54 -18.37 -8.81
CA ARG A 26 9.55 -16.93 -8.48
C ARG A 26 8.36 -16.61 -7.58
N LYS A 27 8.56 -15.69 -6.65
CA LYS A 27 7.56 -15.29 -5.66
C LYS A 27 7.24 -13.80 -5.75
N ARG A 28 5.96 -13.50 -5.54
CA ARG A 28 5.46 -12.18 -5.17
C ARG A 28 5.14 -12.24 -3.68
N ILE A 29 5.98 -11.60 -2.87
CA ILE A 29 5.83 -11.49 -1.42
C ILE A 29 4.98 -10.25 -1.15
N ILE A 30 3.78 -10.46 -0.63
CA ILE A 30 2.74 -9.43 -0.51
C ILE A 30 2.45 -9.21 0.98
N ILE A 31 2.69 -7.99 1.43
CA ILE A 31 2.54 -7.55 2.81
C ILE A 31 1.28 -6.68 2.89
N CYS A 32 0.27 -7.12 3.64
CA CYS A 32 -1.00 -6.42 3.78
C CYS A 32 -1.20 -5.99 5.24
N CYS A 33 -1.25 -4.69 5.48
CA CYS A 33 -1.40 -4.10 6.81
C CYS A 33 -2.73 -3.36 6.93
N ASP A 34 -3.66 -3.89 7.72
CA ASP A 34 -4.98 -3.27 7.92
C ASP A 34 -4.97 -2.14 8.96
N GLY A 35 -6.00 -1.32 8.96
CA GLY A 35 -6.25 -0.30 9.96
C GLY A 35 -6.61 -0.89 11.33
N THR A 36 -6.28 -0.18 12.40
CA THR A 36 -6.67 -0.60 13.76
C THR A 36 -8.19 -0.71 13.89
N TRP A 37 -8.65 -1.76 14.58
CA TRP A 37 -10.05 -2.16 14.75
C TRP A 37 -10.74 -2.78 13.53
N GLN A 38 -10.06 -2.93 12.38
CA GLN A 38 -10.62 -3.56 11.17
C GLN A 38 -10.35 -5.07 11.05
N SER A 39 -10.00 -5.74 12.16
CA SER A 39 -9.57 -7.14 12.12
C SER A 39 -10.65 -8.09 11.58
N ALA A 40 -10.42 -8.60 10.37
CA ALA A 40 -11.13 -9.71 9.75
C ALA A 40 -11.01 -11.04 10.52
N VAL A 41 -10.17 -11.10 11.57
CA VAL A 41 -9.89 -12.29 12.37
C VAL A 41 -10.23 -12.07 13.85
N SER A 42 -10.86 -10.94 14.19
CA SER A 42 -11.49 -10.82 15.50
C SER A 42 -12.63 -11.84 15.57
N GLY A 43 -12.85 -12.51 16.71
CA GLY A 43 -13.95 -13.48 16.87
C GLY A 43 -15.36 -12.87 16.76
N LYS A 44 -15.50 -11.70 16.14
CA LYS A 44 -16.72 -10.93 15.92
C LYS A 44 -16.93 -10.73 14.42
N ARG A 45 -18.17 -10.87 13.97
CA ARG A 45 -18.59 -10.51 12.61
C ARG A 45 -18.39 -9.00 12.40
N ASN A 46 -17.69 -8.61 11.34
CA ASN A 46 -17.45 -7.23 10.91
C ASN A 46 -17.53 -7.11 9.39
N VAL A 47 -17.64 -5.88 8.88
CA VAL A 47 -17.47 -5.56 7.45
C VAL A 47 -15.96 -5.55 7.13
N PRO A 48 -15.49 -6.26 6.10
CA PRO A 48 -14.07 -6.30 5.78
C PRO A 48 -13.58 -4.97 5.19
N SER A 49 -12.38 -4.54 5.55
CA SER A 49 -11.68 -3.44 4.87
C SER A 49 -11.30 -3.83 3.44
N ASN A 50 -10.96 -2.85 2.62
CA ASN A 50 -10.40 -3.05 1.29
C ASN A 50 -9.06 -3.82 1.30
N VAL A 51 -8.27 -3.73 2.37
CA VAL A 51 -7.04 -4.54 2.53
C VAL A 51 -7.41 -6.01 2.73
N THR A 52 -8.39 -6.29 3.58
CA THR A 52 -8.92 -7.64 3.79
C THR A 52 -9.52 -8.19 2.49
N ARG A 53 -10.33 -7.39 1.78
CA ARG A 53 -10.95 -7.77 0.50
C ARG A 53 -9.89 -8.12 -0.54
N LEU A 54 -8.83 -7.31 -0.64
CA LEU A 54 -7.68 -7.58 -1.50
C LEU A 54 -7.02 -8.91 -1.15
N CYS A 55 -6.77 -9.18 0.13
CA CYS A 55 -6.16 -10.44 0.58
C CYS A 55 -6.96 -11.67 0.15
N ARG A 56 -8.29 -11.59 0.23
CA ARG A 56 -9.19 -12.69 -0.14
C ARG A 56 -9.31 -12.88 -1.65
N ALA A 57 -9.08 -11.83 -2.42
CA ALA A 57 -9.15 -11.84 -3.88
C ALA A 57 -7.85 -12.28 -4.57
N MET A 58 -6.76 -12.51 -3.85
CA MET A 58 -5.49 -12.90 -4.48
C MET A 58 -5.43 -14.41 -4.77
N ASN A 59 -5.10 -14.76 -6.02
CA ASN A 59 -4.78 -16.13 -6.38
C ASN A 59 -3.49 -16.60 -5.67
N SER A 60 -3.38 -17.89 -5.37
CA SER A 60 -2.12 -18.45 -4.82
C SER A 60 -0.99 -18.52 -5.85
N ILE A 61 -1.35 -18.61 -7.15
CA ILE A 61 -0.42 -18.67 -8.27
C ILE A 61 -0.93 -17.70 -9.36
N GLY A 62 -0.02 -16.91 -9.92
CA GLY A 62 -0.29 -16.01 -11.04
C GLY A 62 0.61 -16.30 -12.23
N THR A 63 0.16 -15.89 -13.41
CA THR A 63 0.97 -15.88 -14.63
C THR A 63 1.13 -14.43 -15.06
N ASP A 64 2.35 -14.00 -15.42
CA ASP A 64 2.55 -12.69 -16.04
C ASP A 64 2.37 -12.75 -17.57
N ASP A 65 2.43 -11.60 -18.23
CA ASP A 65 2.22 -11.48 -19.68
C ASP A 65 3.26 -12.26 -20.50
N ASP A 66 4.44 -12.51 -19.92
CA ASP A 66 5.52 -13.31 -20.51
C ASP A 66 5.33 -14.83 -20.30
N GLY A 67 4.26 -15.25 -19.62
CA GLY A 67 3.96 -16.65 -19.32
C GLY A 67 4.71 -17.22 -18.11
N ASN A 68 5.43 -16.39 -17.34
CA ASN A 68 6.13 -16.85 -16.14
C ASN A 68 5.14 -17.13 -15.01
N GLN A 69 5.34 -18.25 -14.31
CA GLN A 69 4.57 -18.61 -13.13
C GLN A 69 5.14 -17.94 -11.87
N TRP A 70 4.27 -17.30 -11.09
CA TRP A 70 4.59 -16.62 -9.85
C TRP A 70 3.76 -17.18 -8.70
N GLN A 71 4.40 -17.61 -7.63
CA GLN A 71 3.70 -17.88 -6.37
C GLN A 71 3.42 -16.57 -5.65
N GLN A 72 2.19 -16.36 -5.18
CA GLN A 72 1.80 -15.14 -4.46
C GLN A 72 1.66 -15.46 -2.96
N LEU A 73 2.64 -15.00 -2.17
CA LEU A 73 2.72 -15.26 -0.73
C LEU A 73 2.22 -14.05 0.06
N VAL A 74 1.09 -14.21 0.74
CA VAL A 74 0.43 -13.13 1.47
C VAL A 74 0.78 -13.22 2.97
N TRP A 75 1.28 -12.13 3.52
CA TRP A 75 1.35 -11.89 4.95
C TRP A 75 0.35 -10.80 5.31
N TYR A 76 -0.49 -11.06 6.32
CA TYR A 76 -1.56 -10.17 6.72
C TYR A 76 -1.43 -9.79 8.19
N ASP A 77 -1.44 -8.48 8.45
CA ASP A 77 -1.52 -7.89 9.78
C ASP A 77 -2.88 -7.22 9.97
N SER A 78 -3.61 -7.64 11.00
CA SER A 78 -4.92 -7.08 11.35
C SER A 78 -4.84 -5.70 12.03
N GLY A 79 -3.64 -5.16 12.21
CA GLY A 79 -3.39 -3.81 12.71
C GLY A 79 -3.19 -3.74 14.22
N ILE A 80 -2.50 -2.68 14.67
CA ILE A 80 -2.11 -2.46 16.07
C ILE A 80 -3.35 -2.51 16.99
N GLY A 81 -3.28 -3.33 18.04
CA GLY A 81 -4.33 -3.45 19.08
C GLY A 81 -5.37 -4.54 18.85
N THR A 82 -5.25 -5.34 17.78
CA THR A 82 -6.19 -6.43 17.45
C THR A 82 -5.68 -7.82 17.80
N THR A 83 -4.40 -7.95 18.18
CA THR A 83 -3.84 -9.22 18.64
C THR A 83 -4.44 -9.61 19.99
N SER A 84 -5.20 -10.71 19.98
CA SER A 84 -5.62 -11.42 21.18
C SER A 84 -4.38 -11.84 21.97
N LEU A 85 -4.30 -11.38 23.23
CA LEU A 85 -3.34 -11.84 24.23
C LEU A 85 -3.43 -13.38 24.40
N ALA A 86 -2.68 -14.15 23.61
CA ALA A 86 -2.52 -15.59 23.81
C ALA A 86 -1.37 -16.16 22.96
N LEU A 87 -0.12 -15.77 23.20
CA LEU A 87 1.05 -16.62 22.96
C LEU A 87 2.30 -16.04 23.67
N GLY A 88 2.63 -16.63 24.82
CA GLY A 88 3.99 -16.78 25.36
C GLY A 88 4.76 -15.53 25.79
N GLU A 89 4.64 -15.16 27.07
CA GLU A 89 5.43 -14.13 27.79
C GLU A 89 6.95 -14.42 27.92
N LYS A 90 7.61 -15.08 26.96
CA LYS A 90 9.05 -15.43 27.07
C LYS A 90 9.95 -15.12 25.87
N ILE A 91 9.46 -14.42 24.85
CA ILE A 91 10.31 -13.80 23.80
C ILE A 91 10.18 -12.27 23.85
N GLN A 92 9.91 -11.72 25.02
CA GLN A 92 9.78 -10.27 25.22
C GLN A 92 11.12 -9.65 25.66
N GLY A 93 12.13 -9.82 24.80
CA GLY A 93 13.44 -9.21 24.95
C GLY A 93 13.61 -8.05 23.95
N ALA A 94 13.43 -6.81 24.42
CA ALA A 94 13.89 -5.56 23.80
C ALA A 94 13.33 -5.11 22.42
N ILE A 95 12.38 -5.81 21.79
CA ILE A 95 11.66 -5.33 20.59
C ILE A 95 10.20 -5.06 20.98
N GLY A 96 9.74 -3.81 20.80
CA GLY A 96 8.54 -3.26 21.45
C GLY A 96 7.19 -3.87 21.03
N GLN A 97 6.19 -3.77 21.92
CA GLN A 97 4.77 -4.00 21.57
C GLN A 97 4.26 -2.82 20.72
N GLY A 98 3.79 -3.07 19.49
CA GLY A 98 3.20 -2.04 18.61
C GLY A 98 3.79 -2.02 17.20
N LEU A 99 3.84 -0.84 16.56
CA LEU A 99 4.28 -0.64 15.17
C LEU A 99 5.66 -1.27 14.88
N GLU A 100 6.64 -1.04 15.77
CA GLU A 100 7.99 -1.60 15.63
C GLU A 100 7.96 -3.13 15.53
N GLY A 101 7.16 -3.80 16.36
CA GLY A 101 6.97 -5.25 16.30
C GLY A 101 6.44 -5.71 14.94
N ASN A 102 5.37 -5.07 14.45
CA ASN A 102 4.75 -5.42 13.17
C ASN A 102 5.73 -5.25 11.99
N ILE A 103 6.53 -4.18 11.99
CA ILE A 103 7.54 -3.93 10.95
C ILE A 103 8.63 -5.01 11.00
N VAL A 104 9.12 -5.35 12.19
CA VAL A 104 10.15 -6.39 12.36
C VAL A 104 9.63 -7.77 11.98
N GLU A 105 8.38 -8.10 12.32
CA GLU A 105 7.74 -9.36 11.94
C GLU A 105 7.55 -9.48 10.42
N ALA A 106 7.08 -8.42 9.76
CA ALA A 106 6.98 -8.39 8.30
C ALA A 106 8.35 -8.50 7.61
N TYR A 107 9.37 -7.81 8.14
CA TYR A 107 10.74 -7.93 7.62
C TYR A 107 11.30 -9.35 7.80
N ASN A 108 11.06 -9.99 8.96
CA ASN A 108 11.42 -11.38 9.18
C ASN A 108 10.72 -12.33 8.19
N PHE A 109 9.41 -12.12 7.94
CA PHE A 109 8.69 -12.87 6.91
C PHE A 109 9.34 -12.71 5.53
N CYS A 110 9.76 -11.50 5.18
CA CYS A 110 10.48 -11.26 3.92
C CYS A 110 11.82 -12.03 3.88
N VAL A 111 12.65 -11.96 4.93
CA VAL A 111 13.95 -12.68 5.00
C VAL A 111 13.78 -14.19 4.86
N LEU A 112 12.74 -14.77 5.46
CA LEU A 112 12.52 -16.22 5.42
C LEU A 112 12.01 -16.72 4.06
N ASN A 113 11.43 -15.84 3.24
CA ASN A 113 10.77 -16.23 1.99
C ASN A 113 11.45 -15.69 0.72
N TYR A 114 12.23 -14.60 0.81
CA TYR A 114 12.85 -13.95 -0.35
C TYR A 114 14.04 -14.74 -0.92
N ASN A 115 14.05 -14.87 -2.23
CA ASN A 115 15.21 -15.22 -3.05
C ASN A 115 15.48 -14.08 -4.06
N PRO A 116 16.73 -13.94 -4.54
CA PRO A 116 17.06 -12.96 -5.58
C PRO A 116 16.13 -13.09 -6.80
N GLY A 117 15.55 -11.97 -7.23
CA GLY A 117 14.58 -11.91 -8.32
C GLY A 117 13.11 -12.02 -7.92
N ASP A 118 12.80 -12.33 -6.65
CA ASP A 118 11.43 -12.22 -6.14
C ASP A 118 10.97 -10.75 -6.05
N GLN A 119 9.66 -10.54 -6.10
CA GLN A 119 9.03 -9.22 -6.02
C GLN A 119 8.41 -8.99 -4.64
N ILE A 120 8.45 -7.75 -4.16
CA ILE A 120 7.87 -7.34 -2.88
C ILE A 120 6.78 -6.30 -3.15
N MET A 121 5.64 -6.47 -2.50
CA MET A 121 4.50 -5.57 -2.63
C MET A 121 3.92 -5.28 -1.24
N CYS A 122 3.54 -4.03 -1.00
CA CYS A 122 3.01 -3.60 0.28
C CYS A 122 1.65 -2.91 0.09
N PHE A 123 0.66 -3.34 0.86
CA PHE A 123 -0.68 -2.76 0.86
C PHE A 123 -1.10 -2.36 2.26
N GLY A 124 -1.84 -1.26 2.39
CA GLY A 124 -2.41 -0.96 3.70
C GLY A 124 -3.44 0.14 3.74
N PHE A 125 -4.16 0.23 4.85
CA PHE A 125 -5.19 1.25 5.11
C PHE A 125 -4.90 1.99 6.41
N SER A 126 -5.08 3.30 6.44
CA SER A 126 -5.01 4.10 7.67
C SER A 126 -3.63 4.04 8.34
N ARG A 127 -3.55 3.57 9.58
CA ARG A 127 -2.30 3.23 10.26
C ARG A 127 -1.59 2.05 9.61
N GLY A 128 -2.33 1.08 9.09
CA GLY A 128 -1.77 0.00 8.29
C GLY A 128 -1.12 0.52 7.00
N ALA A 129 -1.64 1.59 6.39
CA ALA A 129 -0.97 2.26 5.27
C ALA A 129 0.38 2.88 5.70
N PHE A 130 0.43 3.51 6.88
CA PHE A 130 1.69 4.00 7.44
C PHE A 130 2.68 2.85 7.69
N THR A 131 2.22 1.73 8.27
CA THR A 131 3.03 0.52 8.49
C THR A 131 3.57 -0.05 7.18
N ALA A 132 2.71 -0.22 6.17
CA ALA A 132 3.07 -0.73 4.84
C ALA A 132 4.15 0.15 4.17
N ARG A 133 4.00 1.48 4.28
CA ARG A 133 5.00 2.45 3.80
C ARG A 133 6.31 2.33 4.56
N ALA A 134 6.27 2.22 5.89
CA ALA A 134 7.47 2.07 6.71
C ALA A 134 8.21 0.75 6.44
N ILE A 135 7.48 -0.35 6.19
CA ILE A 135 8.06 -1.63 5.76
C ILE A 135 8.74 -1.49 4.40
N ALA A 136 8.06 -0.88 3.42
CA ALA A 136 8.63 -0.65 2.09
C ALA A 136 9.87 0.26 2.15
N GLY A 137 9.84 1.31 2.99
CA GLY A 137 10.98 2.20 3.23
C GLY A 137 12.15 1.48 3.88
N LEU A 138 11.89 0.67 4.91
CA LEU A 138 12.92 -0.15 5.56
C LEU A 138 13.58 -1.10 4.55
N ILE A 139 12.80 -1.87 3.80
CA ILE A 139 13.29 -2.77 2.77
C ILE A 139 14.10 -2.01 1.72
N SER A 140 13.63 -0.83 1.30
CA SER A 140 14.34 -0.01 0.32
C SER A 140 15.68 0.53 0.83
N ASP A 141 15.79 0.78 2.13
CA ASP A 141 17.01 1.29 2.78
C ASP A 141 17.99 0.16 3.10
N ILE A 142 17.58 -0.83 3.88
CA ILE A 142 18.52 -1.87 4.33
C ILE A 142 18.63 -3.01 3.33
N GLY A 143 17.60 -3.30 2.53
CA GLY A 143 17.49 -4.53 1.71
C GLY A 143 17.19 -5.76 2.57
N ILE A 144 16.96 -6.91 1.94
CA ILE A 144 16.67 -8.17 2.64
C ILE A 144 17.95 -8.98 2.77
N CYS A 145 18.30 -9.40 3.99
CA CYS A 145 19.47 -10.23 4.26
C CYS A 145 19.25 -11.71 4.01
N ASN A 146 20.34 -12.48 3.99
CA ASN A 146 20.25 -13.94 4.01
C ASN A 146 19.68 -14.42 5.35
N LYS A 147 18.99 -15.57 5.32
CA LYS A 147 18.39 -16.19 6.51
C LYS A 147 19.40 -16.40 7.65
N HIS A 148 20.66 -16.68 7.30
CA HIS A 148 21.74 -16.92 8.25
C HIS A 148 22.25 -15.63 8.94
N ASP A 149 22.04 -14.47 8.32
CA ASP A 149 22.49 -13.16 8.83
C ASP A 149 21.43 -12.46 9.69
N LEU A 150 20.24 -13.03 9.81
CA LEU A 150 19.13 -12.42 10.56
C LEU A 150 19.47 -12.21 12.05
N ASN A 151 20.38 -13.00 12.61
CA ASN A 151 20.88 -12.83 13.99
C ASN A 151 21.55 -11.47 14.22
N ARG A 152 22.08 -10.81 13.18
CA ARG A 152 22.71 -9.49 13.22
C ARG A 152 21.69 -8.35 13.10
N PHE A 153 20.44 -8.63 12.75
CA PHE A 153 19.38 -7.61 12.58
C PHE A 153 19.19 -6.71 13.81
N PRO A 154 19.15 -7.20 15.06
CA PRO A 154 18.96 -6.33 16.22
C PRO A 154 20.02 -5.23 16.35
N ASP A 155 21.25 -5.48 15.91
CA ASP A 155 22.33 -4.50 15.95
C ASP A 155 22.24 -3.51 14.79
N LEU A 156 21.88 -3.97 13.59
CA LEU A 156 21.59 -3.08 12.46
C LEU A 156 20.41 -2.16 12.78
N TRP A 157 19.36 -2.71 13.38
CA TRP A 157 18.17 -1.97 13.80
C TRP A 157 18.50 -0.84 14.78
N LYS A 158 19.40 -1.07 15.76
CA LYS A 158 19.89 -0.01 16.66
C LYS A 158 20.63 1.11 15.94
N VAL A 159 21.30 0.80 14.83
CA VAL A 159 22.02 1.79 14.01
C VAL A 159 21.03 2.53 13.12
N TYR A 160 20.10 1.80 12.48
CA TYR A 160 19.03 2.34 11.65
C TYR A 160 18.16 3.35 12.41
N LYS A 161 17.80 3.06 13.67
CA LYS A 161 17.02 3.99 14.51
C LYS A 161 17.72 5.29 14.88
N LYS A 162 19.02 5.44 14.59
CA LYS A 162 19.77 6.70 14.77
C LYS A 162 19.77 7.55 13.50
N ASN A 163 19.25 7.02 12.40
CA ASN A 163 19.17 7.74 11.15
C ASN A 163 18.29 8.99 11.32
N LYS A 164 18.67 10.07 10.64
CA LYS A 164 17.89 11.30 10.73
C LYS A 164 16.63 11.19 9.85
N PRO A 165 15.52 11.80 10.28
CA PRO A 165 14.30 11.84 9.47
C PRO A 165 14.59 12.50 8.12
N GLY A 166 14.08 11.89 7.04
CA GLY A 166 14.24 12.40 5.67
C GLY A 166 15.63 12.16 5.03
N GLU A 167 16.59 11.59 5.77
CA GLU A 167 17.87 11.15 5.19
C GLU A 167 17.78 9.65 4.82
N ARG A 168 18.28 9.27 3.64
CA ARG A 168 18.37 7.87 3.23
C ARG A 168 19.37 7.14 4.13
N PHE A 169 18.98 6.02 4.73
CA PHE A 169 19.91 5.26 5.56
C PHE A 169 20.99 4.56 4.72
N TYR A 170 20.61 3.97 3.58
CA TYR A 170 21.57 3.41 2.64
C TYR A 170 22.53 4.50 2.15
N CYS A 171 23.84 4.22 2.17
CA CYS A 171 24.91 5.19 1.88
C CYS A 171 24.99 6.40 2.85
N SER A 172 24.32 6.35 4.01
CA SER A 172 24.59 7.26 5.13
C SER A 172 25.91 6.91 5.82
N ASP A 173 26.46 7.84 6.61
CA ASP A 173 27.65 7.55 7.42
C ASP A 173 27.41 6.38 8.38
N LEU A 174 26.18 6.24 8.89
CA LEU A 174 25.78 5.14 9.77
C LEU A 174 25.83 3.79 9.03
N TRP A 175 25.42 3.75 7.76
CA TRP A 175 25.52 2.55 6.92
C TRP A 175 26.97 2.17 6.64
N PHE A 176 27.80 3.13 6.29
CA PHE A 176 29.22 2.85 6.06
C PHE A 176 29.94 2.40 7.33
N GLU A 177 29.67 3.02 8.48
CA GLU A 177 30.19 2.56 9.77
C GLU A 177 29.69 1.15 10.13
N TRP A 178 28.51 0.73 9.67
CA TRP A 178 28.03 -0.64 9.82
C TRP A 178 28.80 -1.61 8.92
N MET A 179 28.97 -1.24 7.64
CA MET A 179 29.60 -2.07 6.61
C MET A 179 31.10 -2.28 6.87
N GLU A 180 31.85 -1.18 6.94
CA GLU A 180 33.31 -1.16 6.97
C GLU A 180 33.88 -0.99 8.39
N GLY A 181 33.04 -0.57 9.34
CA GLY A 181 33.45 -0.27 10.70
C GLY A 181 33.92 1.17 10.91
N LYS A 182 34.37 1.47 12.13
CA LYS A 182 34.89 2.78 12.53
C LYS A 182 36.17 2.63 13.34
N ALA A 183 37.29 3.14 12.83
CA ALA A 183 38.56 3.06 13.53
C ALA A 183 38.49 3.78 14.88
N ASP A 184 39.11 3.18 15.90
CA ASP A 184 39.24 3.80 17.21
C ASP A 184 40.32 4.89 17.15
N GLU A 185 39.93 6.15 17.37
CA GLU A 185 40.85 7.30 17.37
C GLU A 185 41.58 7.48 18.70
N LYS A 186 41.33 6.61 19.68
CA LYS A 186 41.98 6.61 20.99
C LYS A 186 42.59 5.24 21.30
N GLN A 187 43.28 4.69 20.32
CA GLN A 187 43.97 3.42 20.48
C GLN A 187 45.46 3.66 20.81
N GLY A 188 45.96 2.97 21.83
CA GLY A 188 47.39 2.96 22.12
C GLY A 188 48.17 2.22 21.02
N ALA A 189 49.44 2.56 20.86
CA ALA A 189 50.37 1.93 19.93
C ALA A 189 50.77 0.51 20.36
N LYS A 190 50.50 0.12 21.61
CA LYS A 190 50.75 -1.24 22.10
C LYS A 190 49.79 -2.26 21.51
N GLY A 191 50.35 -3.37 21.03
CA GLY A 191 49.63 -4.54 20.50
C GLY A 191 49.60 -4.59 18.97
N ASP A 192 49.39 -5.77 18.42
CA ASP A 192 49.61 -6.05 17.00
C ASP A 192 48.36 -5.85 16.11
N GLU A 193 47.21 -5.54 16.74
CA GLU A 193 45.92 -5.44 16.08
C GLU A 193 45.43 -3.98 16.02
N PHE A 194 45.11 -3.50 14.83
CA PHE A 194 44.50 -2.20 14.62
C PHE A 194 43.06 -2.21 15.14
N LYS A 195 42.73 -1.28 16.04
CA LYS A 195 41.47 -1.32 16.78
C LYS A 195 40.39 -0.50 16.10
N PHE A 196 39.19 -1.07 16.12
CA PHE A 196 37.97 -0.41 15.68
C PHE A 196 37.07 -0.20 16.88
N SER A 197 36.50 1.00 16.98
CA SER A 197 35.42 1.30 17.93
C SER A 197 34.10 0.60 17.56
N ARG A 198 33.95 0.25 16.27
CA ARG A 198 32.92 -0.64 15.74
C ARG A 198 33.52 -1.48 14.62
N LEU A 199 33.42 -2.80 14.72
CA LEU A 199 33.84 -3.71 13.65
C LEU A 199 32.82 -3.68 12.49
N GLY A 200 33.34 -3.65 11.27
CA GLY A 200 32.54 -3.81 10.07
C GLY A 200 31.83 -5.16 10.07
N GLN A 201 30.56 -5.15 9.68
CA GLN A 201 29.72 -6.33 9.62
C GLN A 201 29.62 -6.87 8.18
N GLY A 202 30.11 -6.12 7.19
CA GLY A 202 30.02 -6.49 5.78
C GLY A 202 28.61 -6.44 5.21
N ASP A 203 28.47 -6.90 3.97
CA ASP A 203 27.24 -6.82 3.20
C ASP A 203 26.04 -7.41 3.96
N TRP A 204 24.92 -6.70 3.82
CA TRP A 204 23.67 -7.06 4.46
C TRP A 204 22.66 -7.59 3.45
N ALA A 205 22.50 -6.92 2.31
CA ALA A 205 21.37 -7.12 1.42
C ALA A 205 21.71 -8.09 0.27
N GLN A 206 20.78 -8.98 -0.03
CA GLN A 206 20.79 -9.79 -1.24
C GLN A 206 20.60 -8.91 -2.49
N GLU A 207 21.04 -9.40 -3.64
CA GLU A 207 20.89 -8.69 -4.92
C GLU A 207 19.42 -8.39 -5.23
N GLY A 208 19.14 -7.17 -5.69
CA GLY A 208 17.79 -6.73 -6.05
C GLY A 208 16.81 -6.56 -4.89
N SER A 209 17.17 -6.98 -3.66
CA SER A 209 16.26 -7.05 -2.52
C SER A 209 15.79 -5.70 -1.96
N ARG A 210 16.39 -4.59 -2.41
CA ARG A 210 15.95 -3.23 -2.07
C ARG A 210 14.78 -2.76 -2.92
N ASN A 211 14.46 -3.45 -4.02
CA ASN A 211 13.39 -3.05 -4.92
C ASN A 211 12.03 -3.48 -4.37
N VAL A 212 11.10 -2.54 -4.31
CA VAL A 212 9.69 -2.79 -4.00
C VAL A 212 8.89 -2.53 -5.27
N GLU A 213 8.14 -3.53 -5.71
CA GLU A 213 7.41 -3.48 -6.97
C GLU A 213 6.21 -2.54 -6.84
N VAL A 214 5.36 -2.74 -5.81
CA VAL A 214 4.13 -1.98 -5.62
C VAL A 214 3.98 -1.56 -4.17
N VAL A 215 3.56 -0.31 -3.93
CA VAL A 215 2.99 0.14 -2.66
C VAL A 215 1.61 0.76 -2.92
N GLY A 216 0.55 0.07 -2.52
CA GLY A 216 -0.84 0.51 -2.69
C GLY A 216 -1.51 0.82 -1.35
N VAL A 217 -1.89 2.06 -1.10
CA VAL A 217 -2.42 2.47 0.20
C VAL A 217 -3.76 3.19 0.12
N TYR A 218 -4.57 3.00 1.16
CA TYR A 218 -5.82 3.71 1.38
C TYR A 218 -5.61 4.72 2.51
N ASP A 219 -5.78 5.99 2.19
CA ASP A 219 -5.85 7.13 3.09
C ASP A 219 -4.81 7.14 4.22
N THR A 220 -3.52 7.18 3.87
CA THR A 220 -2.44 7.19 4.87
C THR A 220 -2.60 8.37 5.83
N VAL A 221 -2.66 8.08 7.13
CA VAL A 221 -2.69 9.09 8.20
C VAL A 221 -1.47 8.91 9.10
N GLY A 222 -0.66 9.96 9.21
CA GLY A 222 0.63 9.91 9.91
C GLY A 222 0.69 10.79 11.16
N SER A 223 -0.44 11.15 11.80
CA SER A 223 -0.49 12.33 12.67
C SER A 223 0.57 12.35 13.78
N ILE A 224 1.58 13.18 13.52
CA ILE A 224 2.25 14.05 14.47
C ILE A 224 1.18 14.88 15.18
N GLY A 225 1.09 14.77 16.50
CA GLY A 225 0.44 15.75 17.37
C GLY A 225 -0.98 15.42 17.85
N MET A 226 -1.07 14.72 18.98
CA MET A 226 -2.18 14.89 19.92
C MET A 226 -1.62 15.67 21.12
N PRO A 227 -2.00 16.95 21.33
CA PRO A 227 -1.69 17.64 22.57
C PRO A 227 -2.33 16.89 23.75
N ALA A 228 -1.59 16.74 24.84
CA ALA A 228 -2.12 16.18 26.08
C ALA A 228 -3.26 17.09 26.60
N LEU A 229 -4.51 16.70 26.36
CA LEU A 229 -5.67 17.38 26.90
C LEU A 229 -5.81 17.07 28.40
N PHE A 230 -5.87 18.13 29.22
CA PHE A 230 -6.24 18.10 30.64
C PHE A 230 -5.34 17.30 31.60
N GLY A 231 -4.02 17.24 31.37
CA GLY A 231 -3.08 16.66 32.36
C GLY A 231 -3.24 15.15 32.61
N MET A 232 -4.05 14.46 31.81
CA MET A 232 -4.15 12.99 31.81
C MET A 232 -3.20 12.40 30.75
N LYS A 233 -2.43 11.38 31.14
CA LYS A 233 -1.62 10.60 30.19
C LYS A 233 -2.54 9.84 29.24
N LEU A 234 -2.44 10.10 27.94
CA LEU A 234 -3.12 9.31 26.91
C LEU A 234 -2.64 7.85 26.97
N PRO A 235 -3.51 6.87 26.69
CA PRO A 235 -3.09 5.47 26.63
C PRO A 235 -2.08 5.26 25.49
N LYS A 236 -1.07 4.40 25.69
CA LYS A 236 0.09 4.25 24.78
C LYS A 236 -0.26 4.01 23.31
N TRP A 237 -1.41 3.40 23.00
CA TRP A 237 -1.90 3.18 21.63
C TRP A 237 -2.38 4.45 20.92
N LEU A 238 -2.50 5.57 21.64
CA LEU A 238 -2.80 6.94 21.16
C LEU A 238 -1.57 7.86 21.22
N THR A 239 -0.41 7.35 21.65
CA THR A 239 0.87 8.08 21.71
C THR A 239 2.01 7.24 21.15
N TRP A 240 1.71 6.26 20.29
CA TRP A 240 2.71 5.33 19.74
C TRP A 240 3.69 6.02 18.77
N TRP A 241 3.40 7.26 18.36
CA TRP A 241 4.27 8.15 17.60
C TRP A 241 5.04 9.17 18.46
N SER A 242 4.81 9.22 19.79
CA SER A 242 5.36 10.28 20.64
C SER A 242 6.85 10.14 20.94
N ASP A 243 7.42 8.95 20.71
CA ASP A 243 8.87 8.74 20.73
C ASP A 243 9.41 9.02 19.33
N GLN A 244 9.51 10.31 18.99
CA GLN A 244 10.08 10.80 17.74
C GLN A 244 11.56 10.41 17.61
N SER A 245 11.79 9.19 17.15
CA SER A 245 13.09 8.74 16.67
C SER A 245 13.19 8.83 15.14
N GLY A 246 12.06 9.03 14.44
CA GLY A 246 11.99 9.45 13.03
C GLY A 246 12.73 8.54 12.06
N TRP A 247 12.82 7.26 12.42
CA TRP A 247 13.37 6.18 11.61
C TRP A 247 12.34 5.61 10.65
N GLU A 248 11.06 5.97 10.82
CA GLU A 248 9.96 5.56 9.96
C GLU A 248 10.09 6.28 8.62
N ASN A 249 10.88 5.71 7.70
CA ASN A 249 11.02 6.19 6.34
C ASN A 249 9.72 5.88 5.56
N VAL A 250 8.75 6.79 5.66
CA VAL A 250 7.48 6.70 4.93
C VAL A 250 7.48 7.48 3.62
N ASP A 251 8.60 8.11 3.27
CA ASP A 251 8.78 8.85 2.02
C ASP A 251 8.83 7.90 0.80
N LEU A 252 8.68 8.46 -0.40
CA LEU A 252 8.69 7.67 -1.63
C LEU A 252 10.12 7.35 -2.08
N SER A 253 10.66 6.24 -1.58
CA SER A 253 12.00 5.76 -1.94
C SER A 253 12.17 5.55 -3.45
N ALA A 254 13.38 5.81 -3.96
CA ALA A 254 13.76 5.57 -5.35
C ALA A 254 13.69 4.10 -5.80
N ASN A 255 13.61 3.17 -4.84
CA ASN A 255 13.48 1.74 -5.11
C ASN A 255 12.03 1.24 -5.14
N ILE A 256 11.04 2.13 -4.89
CA ILE A 256 9.61 1.82 -5.09
C ILE A 256 9.25 2.17 -6.54
N LYS A 257 8.82 1.17 -7.32
CA LYS A 257 8.49 1.36 -8.75
C LYS A 257 7.10 1.95 -8.96
N HIS A 258 6.10 1.41 -8.27
CA HIS A 258 4.70 1.80 -8.41
C HIS A 258 4.11 2.16 -7.05
N ALA A 259 3.61 3.39 -6.93
CA ALA A 259 3.01 3.92 -5.71
C ALA A 259 1.61 4.47 -5.99
N TYR A 260 0.61 3.93 -5.28
CA TYR A 260 -0.80 4.24 -5.47
C TYR A 260 -1.42 4.62 -4.13
N GLN A 261 -2.13 5.75 -4.07
CA GLN A 261 -2.81 6.20 -2.85
C GLN A 261 -4.22 6.71 -3.14
N ALA A 262 -5.24 6.07 -2.56
CA ALA A 262 -6.60 6.60 -2.52
C ALA A 262 -6.77 7.53 -1.31
N LEU A 263 -7.44 8.68 -1.47
CA LEU A 263 -7.52 9.73 -0.46
C LEU A 263 -8.96 10.19 -0.20
N ALA A 264 -9.28 10.39 1.08
CA ALA A 264 -10.58 10.94 1.52
C ALA A 264 -10.61 12.45 1.29
N LEU A 265 -11.57 12.96 0.53
CA LEU A 265 -11.71 14.38 0.27
C LEU A 265 -12.37 15.12 1.44
N ASP A 266 -13.39 14.52 2.05
CA ASP A 266 -14.28 15.19 3.00
C ASP A 266 -13.85 15.01 4.48
N GLU A 267 -12.69 14.37 4.72
CA GLU A 267 -12.12 14.22 6.05
C GLU A 267 -11.64 15.55 6.65
N HIS A 268 -12.00 15.81 7.90
CA HIS A 268 -11.81 17.10 8.57
C HIS A 268 -11.19 17.00 9.96
N ARG A 269 -10.93 15.80 10.48
CA ARG A 269 -10.28 15.62 11.78
C ARG A 269 -8.80 15.92 11.62
N ASP A 270 -8.26 16.80 12.47
CA ASP A 270 -6.86 17.21 12.37
C ASP A 270 -5.89 16.01 12.52
N SER A 271 -6.24 15.08 13.42
CA SER A 271 -5.55 13.78 13.62
C SER A 271 -5.62 12.82 12.43
N PHE A 272 -6.44 13.11 11.40
CA PHE A 272 -6.53 12.34 10.16
C PHE A 272 -6.04 13.18 8.96
N SER A 273 -5.11 14.10 9.21
CA SER A 273 -4.38 14.79 8.14
C SER A 273 -3.68 13.76 7.24
N PRO A 274 -3.85 13.87 5.90
CA PRO A 274 -3.30 12.90 4.97
C PRO A 274 -1.79 13.06 4.85
N THR A 275 -1.09 11.94 4.75
CA THR A 275 0.34 11.91 4.41
C THR A 275 0.49 11.63 2.92
N LEU A 276 0.74 12.67 2.13
CA LEU A 276 1.00 12.52 0.70
C LEU A 276 2.44 12.09 0.41
N TRP A 277 2.63 11.50 -0.77
CA TRP A 277 3.95 11.37 -1.40
C TRP A 277 4.25 12.53 -2.35
N TYR A 278 5.52 12.68 -2.67
CA TYR A 278 6.03 13.60 -3.68
C TYR A 278 7.12 12.89 -4.49
N LEU A 279 7.17 13.13 -5.81
CA LEU A 279 8.27 12.68 -6.65
C LEU A 279 9.41 13.70 -6.54
N PRO A 280 10.62 13.33 -6.10
CA PRO A 280 11.72 14.29 -6.01
C PRO A 280 12.09 14.83 -7.41
N ASN A 281 12.68 16.02 -7.46
CA ASN A 281 13.27 16.51 -8.71
C ASN A 281 14.48 15.64 -9.08
N TYR A 282 14.46 15.12 -10.31
CA TYR A 282 15.57 14.34 -10.87
C TYR A 282 16.43 15.21 -11.77
N GLY A 283 17.74 15.03 -11.69
CA GLY A 283 18.67 15.64 -12.65
C GLY A 283 18.67 14.91 -13.99
N GLU A 284 19.12 15.60 -15.03
CA GLU A 284 19.43 14.96 -16.30
C GLU A 284 20.80 14.26 -16.21
N VAL A 285 20.77 12.95 -15.96
CA VAL A 285 21.99 12.13 -15.83
C VAL A 285 21.99 11.00 -16.86
N SER A 286 23.13 10.82 -17.53
CA SER A 286 23.38 9.73 -18.49
C SER A 286 24.06 8.52 -17.83
N SER A 287 23.93 7.35 -18.45
CA SER A 287 24.58 6.13 -17.96
C SER A 287 26.12 6.22 -17.97
N GLU A 288 26.71 7.03 -18.87
CA GLU A 288 28.15 7.28 -18.91
C GLU A 288 28.62 8.07 -17.69
N GLN A 289 27.90 9.15 -17.33
CA GLN A 289 28.20 9.93 -16.12
C GLN A 289 28.10 9.08 -14.85
N VAL A 290 27.12 8.17 -14.77
CA VAL A 290 27.01 7.20 -13.66
C VAL A 290 28.24 6.29 -13.62
N ALA A 291 28.66 5.74 -14.77
CA ALA A 291 29.82 4.86 -14.85
C ALA A 291 31.12 5.57 -14.44
N ASP A 292 31.30 6.84 -14.80
CA ASP A 292 32.47 7.62 -14.40
C ASP A 292 32.47 7.94 -12.91
N GLN A 293 31.32 8.33 -12.34
CA GLN A 293 31.19 8.54 -10.90
C GLN A 293 31.44 7.23 -10.13
N LYS A 294 31.04 6.08 -10.67
CA LYS A 294 31.33 4.77 -10.08
C LYS A 294 32.83 4.49 -9.97
N LYS A 295 33.60 4.79 -11.03
CA LYS A 295 35.08 4.68 -11.00
C LYS A 295 35.70 5.58 -9.93
N VAL A 296 35.14 6.77 -9.69
CA VAL A 296 35.60 7.68 -8.62
C VAL A 296 35.41 7.05 -7.24
N VAL A 297 34.24 6.46 -6.99
CA VAL A 297 33.94 5.76 -5.73
C VAL A 297 34.86 4.55 -5.54
N GLU A 298 35.04 3.74 -6.58
CA GLU A 298 35.93 2.56 -6.56
C GLU A 298 37.39 2.94 -6.26
N LYS A 299 37.89 4.01 -6.89
CA LYS A 299 39.24 4.52 -6.63
C LYS A 299 39.41 4.93 -5.16
N LYS A 300 38.46 5.69 -4.60
CA LYS A 300 38.53 6.11 -3.18
C LYS A 300 38.41 4.93 -2.22
N ALA A 301 37.59 3.94 -2.56
CA ALA A 301 37.49 2.71 -1.78
C ALA A 301 38.82 1.94 -1.77
N GLN A 302 39.55 1.92 -2.89
CA GLN A 302 40.89 1.35 -2.93
C GLN A 302 41.88 2.16 -2.08
N GLU A 303 41.88 3.49 -2.19
CA GLU A 303 42.72 4.37 -1.34
C GLU A 303 42.49 4.10 0.16
N TRP A 304 41.24 3.89 0.57
CA TRP A 304 40.92 3.55 1.97
C TRP A 304 41.48 2.19 2.40
N LYS A 305 41.42 1.18 1.53
CA LYS A 305 42.02 -0.14 1.81
C LYS A 305 43.53 -0.05 1.97
N ASP A 306 44.19 0.74 1.12
CA ASP A 306 45.63 0.96 1.17
C ASP A 306 46.01 1.66 2.49
N ILE A 307 45.27 2.71 2.90
CA ILE A 307 45.47 3.38 4.20
C ILE A 307 45.28 2.42 5.38
N LEU A 308 44.28 1.54 5.34
CA LEU A 308 44.06 0.56 6.40
C LEU A 308 45.22 -0.44 6.49
N GLU A 309 45.74 -0.89 5.35
CA GLU A 309 46.90 -1.79 5.30
C GLU A 309 48.15 -1.11 5.88
N GLU A 310 48.41 0.15 5.50
CA GLU A 310 49.51 0.96 6.04
C GLU A 310 49.38 1.19 7.54
N ALA A 311 48.20 1.58 8.03
CA ALA A 311 47.94 1.79 9.46
C ALA A 311 48.14 0.50 10.27
N THR A 312 47.72 -0.64 9.71
CA THR A 312 47.92 -1.96 10.31
C THR A 312 49.40 -2.33 10.37
N LYS A 313 50.16 -2.11 9.29
CA LYS A 313 51.61 -2.33 9.24
C LYS A 313 52.35 -1.42 10.23
N LEU A 314 51.97 -0.14 10.30
CA LEU A 314 52.54 0.84 11.21
C LEU A 314 52.39 0.39 12.67
N LYS A 315 51.19 -0.09 13.04
CA LYS A 315 50.94 -0.60 14.38
C LYS A 315 51.73 -1.88 14.69
N LYS A 316 51.69 -2.86 13.78
CA LYS A 316 52.45 -4.12 13.90
C LYS A 316 53.96 -3.92 14.01
N SER A 317 54.48 -2.80 13.49
CA SER A 317 55.91 -2.50 13.60
C SER A 317 56.38 -2.30 15.06
N GLY A 318 55.47 -1.91 15.96
CA GLY A 318 55.78 -1.58 17.35
C GLY A 318 56.65 -0.32 17.53
N LYS A 319 56.94 0.41 16.45
CA LYS A 319 57.84 1.59 16.45
C LYS A 319 57.10 2.93 16.46
N ALA A 320 55.79 2.91 16.23
CA ALA A 320 54.95 4.10 16.15
C ALA A 320 54.57 4.62 17.55
N SER A 321 54.41 5.93 17.69
CA SER A 321 53.84 6.53 18.90
C SER A 321 52.30 6.37 18.92
N ASP A 322 51.69 6.56 20.09
CA ASP A 322 50.22 6.59 20.22
C ASP A 322 49.59 7.63 19.28
N GLU A 323 50.24 8.79 19.08
CA GLU A 323 49.76 9.85 18.20
C GLU A 323 49.84 9.46 16.72
N ASP A 324 50.87 8.72 16.30
CA ASP A 324 50.99 8.24 14.93
C ASP A 324 49.83 7.29 14.58
N ILE A 325 49.50 6.36 15.49
CA ILE A 325 48.39 5.42 15.29
C ILE A 325 47.04 6.15 15.32
N ASN A 326 46.84 7.09 16.25
CA ASN A 326 45.60 7.88 16.32
C ASN A 326 45.46 8.84 15.13
N SER A 327 46.56 9.35 14.57
CA SER A 327 46.57 10.11 13.32
C SER A 327 46.17 9.23 12.13
N ALA A 328 46.70 8.01 12.03
CA ALA A 328 46.30 7.04 11.01
C ALA A 328 44.81 6.66 11.11
N ALA A 329 44.30 6.43 12.32
CA ALA A 329 42.87 6.18 12.55
C ALA A 329 41.97 7.36 12.11
N ARG A 330 42.35 8.60 12.47
CA ARG A 330 41.65 9.80 11.99
C ARG A 330 41.70 9.94 10.47
N HIS A 331 42.84 9.60 9.85
CA HIS A 331 42.98 9.63 8.39
C HIS A 331 42.05 8.60 7.72
N LEU A 332 41.98 7.38 8.25
CA LEU A 332 41.08 6.34 7.76
C LEU A 332 39.60 6.76 7.88
N ASN A 333 39.19 7.29 9.04
CA ASN A 333 37.83 7.77 9.27
C ASN A 333 37.47 8.97 8.37
N ARG A 334 38.41 9.89 8.11
CA ARG A 334 38.20 11.00 7.14
C ARG A 334 38.03 10.48 5.71
N THR A 335 38.83 9.50 5.30
CA THR A 335 38.75 8.92 3.95
C THR A 335 37.42 8.17 3.77
N ALA A 336 36.95 7.44 4.80
CA ALA A 336 35.64 6.82 4.79
C ALA A 336 34.53 7.87 4.53
N LYS A 337 34.53 9.00 5.25
CA LYS A 337 33.54 10.07 5.00
C LYS A 337 33.55 10.59 3.57
N LEU A 338 34.73 10.75 2.96
CA LEU A 338 34.86 11.18 1.56
C LEU A 338 34.30 10.13 0.58
N ILE A 339 34.51 8.84 0.85
CA ILE A 339 33.86 7.77 0.07
C ILE A 339 32.34 7.90 0.18
N ASN A 340 31.83 8.13 1.39
CA ASN A 340 30.39 8.23 1.64
C ASN A 340 29.78 9.40 0.85
N GLU A 341 30.45 10.55 0.82
CA GLU A 341 30.03 11.71 0.04
C GLU A 341 29.95 11.39 -1.46
N GLU A 342 30.97 10.73 -2.02
CA GLU A 342 30.96 10.34 -3.44
C GLU A 342 29.96 9.24 -3.76
N ALA A 343 29.74 8.29 -2.84
CA ALA A 343 28.74 7.23 -2.98
C ALA A 343 27.31 7.78 -2.94
N ARG A 344 27.03 8.80 -2.12
CA ARG A 344 25.73 9.49 -2.15
C ARG A 344 25.47 10.16 -3.49
N LYS A 345 26.49 10.82 -4.07
CA LYS A 345 26.39 11.40 -5.41
C LYS A 345 26.10 10.32 -6.44
N LEU A 346 26.84 9.20 -6.40
CA LEU A 346 26.63 8.07 -7.30
C LEU A 346 25.20 7.54 -7.22
N VAL A 347 24.69 7.25 -6.01
CA VAL A 347 23.34 6.70 -5.83
C VAL A 347 22.28 7.69 -6.31
N LYS A 348 22.43 8.99 -6.04
CA LYS A 348 21.53 10.00 -6.57
C LYS A 348 21.55 10.04 -8.11
N MET A 349 22.73 9.93 -8.71
CA MET A 349 22.90 9.85 -10.17
C MET A 349 22.29 8.57 -10.76
N GLU A 350 22.42 7.43 -10.07
CA GLU A 350 21.78 6.17 -10.45
C GLU A 350 20.26 6.27 -10.39
N ASP A 351 19.71 6.87 -9.33
CA ASP A 351 18.27 7.08 -9.18
C ASP A 351 17.72 8.02 -10.28
N ASP A 352 18.45 9.10 -10.59
CA ASP A 352 18.10 10.05 -11.65
C ASP A 352 18.16 9.39 -13.05
N CYS A 353 19.22 8.63 -13.33
CA CYS A 353 19.37 7.87 -14.58
C CYS A 353 18.30 6.77 -14.72
N ARG A 354 18.00 6.06 -13.62
CA ARG A 354 16.96 5.03 -13.60
C ARG A 354 15.59 5.63 -13.87
N HIS A 355 15.25 6.76 -13.23
CA HIS A 355 13.97 7.42 -13.45
C HIS A 355 13.78 7.85 -14.91
N ARG A 356 14.84 8.33 -15.56
CA ARG A 356 14.82 8.69 -16.98
C ARG A 356 14.50 7.50 -17.89
N ASN A 357 15.08 6.33 -17.61
CA ASN A 357 14.91 5.14 -18.45
C ASN A 357 13.65 4.33 -18.10
N HIS A 358 13.29 4.30 -16.82
CA HIS A 358 12.15 3.57 -16.27
C HIS A 358 11.43 4.47 -15.26
N PRO A 359 10.50 5.33 -15.73
CA PRO A 359 9.79 6.27 -14.86
C PRO A 359 9.02 5.55 -13.76
N ARG A 360 9.16 6.04 -12.53
CA ARG A 360 8.38 5.59 -11.39
C ARG A 360 6.95 6.09 -11.53
N THR A 361 5.98 5.27 -11.14
CA THR A 361 4.58 5.67 -11.14
C THR A 361 4.17 6.14 -9.76
N LEU A 362 3.69 7.38 -9.64
CA LEU A 362 2.99 7.88 -8.46
C LEU A 362 1.59 8.34 -8.87
N ARG A 363 0.55 7.78 -8.24
CA ARG A 363 -0.84 8.21 -8.45
C ARG A 363 -1.51 8.41 -7.09
N GLN A 364 -1.99 9.62 -6.83
CA GLN A 364 -2.72 9.95 -5.60
C GLN A 364 -4.10 10.48 -5.98
N VAL A 365 -5.17 9.77 -5.66
CA VAL A 365 -6.52 10.07 -6.19
C VAL A 365 -7.48 10.40 -5.05
N TRP A 366 -8.14 11.55 -5.16
CA TRP A 366 -9.13 12.04 -4.21
C TRP A 366 -10.53 11.53 -4.54
N PHE A 367 -11.22 10.97 -3.53
CA PHE A 367 -12.59 10.47 -3.61
C PHE A 367 -13.48 11.15 -2.55
N PRO A 368 -14.79 11.26 -2.77
CA PRO A 368 -15.72 11.73 -1.74
C PRO A 368 -15.66 10.89 -0.46
N GLY A 369 -16.10 11.47 0.64
CA GLY A 369 -16.24 10.76 1.92
C GLY A 369 -15.09 10.97 2.89
N TYR A 370 -15.25 10.32 4.04
CA TYR A 370 -14.34 10.35 5.17
C TYR A 370 -13.38 9.17 5.11
N HIS A 371 -12.45 9.13 6.06
CA HIS A 371 -11.41 8.10 6.15
C HIS A 371 -11.92 6.65 5.97
N VAL A 372 -13.03 6.28 6.61
CA VAL A 372 -13.60 4.92 6.55
C VAL A 372 -14.22 4.61 5.18
N ASN A 373 -14.77 5.61 4.48
CA ASN A 373 -15.36 5.43 3.16
C ASN A 373 -14.30 5.09 2.09
N ILE A 374 -13.01 5.34 2.37
CA ILE A 374 -11.91 5.04 1.44
C ILE A 374 -11.31 3.66 1.69
N GLY A 375 -11.08 3.31 2.96
CA GLY A 375 -10.51 2.01 3.33
C GLY A 375 -11.52 0.90 3.52
N GLY A 376 -12.80 1.23 3.68
CA GLY A 376 -13.88 0.29 3.97
C GLY A 376 -13.89 -0.23 5.40
N GLY A 377 -14.95 -0.97 5.72
CA GLY A 377 -15.13 -1.61 7.02
C GLY A 377 -15.95 -0.76 8.02
N SER A 378 -16.96 -0.03 7.53
CA SER A 378 -17.84 0.74 8.40
C SER A 378 -18.86 -0.16 9.10
N ASP A 379 -18.98 -0.02 10.42
CA ASP A 379 -20.05 -0.66 11.21
C ASP A 379 -21.43 -0.07 10.90
N ASP A 380 -21.51 1.14 10.32
CA ASP A 380 -22.78 1.79 9.98
C ASP A 380 -23.54 0.97 8.91
N SER A 381 -22.80 0.34 8.01
CA SER A 381 -23.34 -0.59 7.02
C SER A 381 -24.12 -1.73 7.68
N LEU A 382 -23.70 -2.19 8.87
CA LEU A 382 -24.41 -3.23 9.64
C LEU A 382 -25.74 -2.75 10.22
N ARG A 383 -25.94 -1.44 10.37
CA ARG A 383 -27.19 -0.84 10.83
C ARG A 383 -28.09 -0.37 9.68
N ASN A 384 -27.73 -0.68 8.42
CA ASN A 384 -28.30 -0.06 7.22
C ASN A 384 -28.22 1.48 7.27
N GLU A 385 -27.12 2.00 7.80
CA GLU A 385 -26.80 3.42 7.88
C GLU A 385 -25.57 3.74 7.00
N GLY A 386 -25.31 5.02 6.76
CA GLY A 386 -24.18 5.46 5.95
C GLY A 386 -24.34 5.19 4.45
N ASP A 387 -23.22 4.98 3.77
CA ASP A 387 -23.16 4.80 2.32
C ASP A 387 -23.10 3.33 1.90
N MET A 388 -23.28 2.39 2.83
CA MET A 388 -23.33 0.95 2.57
C MET A 388 -22.11 0.42 1.79
N GLU A 389 -20.92 0.94 2.08
CA GLU A 389 -19.66 0.58 1.39
C GLU A 389 -19.64 0.92 -0.12
N GLU A 390 -20.52 1.80 -0.60
CA GLU A 390 -20.50 2.23 -2.00
C GLU A 390 -19.17 2.90 -2.36
N MET A 391 -18.73 3.86 -1.54
CA MET A 391 -17.51 4.60 -1.82
C MET A 391 -16.27 3.72 -1.66
N SER A 392 -16.24 2.86 -0.65
CA SER A 392 -15.11 1.95 -0.42
C SER A 392 -14.99 0.92 -1.53
N SER A 393 -16.11 0.52 -2.14
CA SER A 393 -16.11 -0.35 -3.32
C SER A 393 -15.57 0.36 -4.57
N ILE A 394 -15.83 1.67 -4.72
CA ILE A 394 -15.24 2.46 -5.82
C ILE A 394 -13.72 2.58 -5.64
N THR A 395 -13.25 2.90 -4.43
CA THR A 395 -11.80 3.00 -4.17
C THR A 395 -11.10 1.63 -4.25
N PHE A 396 -11.79 0.54 -3.89
CA PHE A 396 -11.32 -0.82 -4.09
C PHE A 396 -11.12 -1.11 -5.57
N ALA A 397 -12.15 -0.86 -6.40
CA ALA A 397 -12.10 -1.05 -7.84
C ALA A 397 -10.97 -0.25 -8.50
N TRP A 398 -10.80 1.01 -8.10
CA TRP A 398 -9.69 1.84 -8.55
C TRP A 398 -8.33 1.21 -8.24
N MET A 399 -8.13 0.71 -7.01
CA MET A 399 -6.89 0.04 -6.63
C MET A 399 -6.69 -1.26 -7.41
N LEU A 400 -7.74 -2.06 -7.64
CA LEU A 400 -7.66 -3.27 -8.45
C LEU A 400 -7.15 -2.97 -9.86
N ASP A 401 -7.63 -1.90 -10.49
CA ASP A 401 -7.11 -1.45 -11.78
C ASP A 401 -5.64 -1.02 -11.74
N GLN A 402 -5.15 -0.48 -10.62
CA GLN A 402 -3.74 -0.11 -10.49
C GLN A 402 -2.83 -1.33 -10.33
N ILE A 403 -3.32 -2.41 -9.71
CA ILE A 403 -2.52 -3.57 -9.32
C ILE A 403 -2.69 -4.77 -10.24
N LYS A 404 -3.74 -4.81 -11.07
CA LYS A 404 -3.98 -5.92 -12.02
C LYS A 404 -2.80 -6.24 -12.95
N PRO A 405 -1.94 -5.30 -13.39
CA PRO A 405 -0.76 -5.65 -14.18
C PRO A 405 0.34 -6.35 -13.35
N HIS A 406 0.26 -6.29 -12.02
CA HIS A 406 1.30 -6.76 -11.11
C HIS A 406 0.87 -8.01 -10.33
N LEU A 407 -0.43 -8.24 -10.17
CA LEU A 407 -0.99 -9.30 -9.33
C LEU A 407 -2.03 -10.12 -10.08
N SER A 408 -2.05 -11.43 -9.81
CA SER A 408 -3.13 -12.32 -10.25
C SER A 408 -4.25 -12.29 -9.22
N LEU A 409 -5.44 -11.92 -9.68
CA LEU A 409 -6.64 -11.78 -8.89
C LEU A 409 -7.68 -12.84 -9.29
N ASP A 410 -8.43 -13.35 -8.32
CA ASP A 410 -9.56 -14.25 -8.55
C ASP A 410 -10.77 -13.42 -9.00
N GLU A 411 -10.94 -13.32 -10.32
CA GLU A 411 -12.05 -12.57 -10.92
C GLU A 411 -13.42 -13.16 -10.58
N GLU A 412 -13.53 -14.49 -10.45
CA GLU A 412 -14.78 -15.15 -10.09
C GLU A 412 -15.17 -14.79 -8.65
N TYR A 413 -14.19 -14.82 -7.74
CA TYR A 413 -14.37 -14.34 -6.38
C TYR A 413 -14.72 -12.85 -6.36
N LEU A 414 -14.05 -11.98 -7.11
CA LEU A 414 -14.33 -10.53 -7.11
C LEU A 414 -15.75 -10.20 -7.59
N VAL A 415 -16.26 -10.92 -8.60
CA VAL A 415 -17.64 -10.76 -9.06
C VAL A 415 -18.63 -11.25 -8.00
N LYS A 416 -18.35 -12.37 -7.33
CA LYS A 416 -19.20 -12.93 -6.27
C LYS A 416 -19.15 -12.10 -4.98
N GLU A 417 -17.97 -11.66 -4.56
CA GLU A 417 -17.72 -10.87 -3.34
C GLU A 417 -18.59 -9.63 -3.33
N ARG A 418 -18.73 -8.98 -4.49
CA ARG A 418 -19.65 -7.86 -4.65
C ARG A 418 -21.05 -8.24 -4.19
N THR A 419 -21.61 -9.34 -4.72
CA THR A 419 -22.98 -9.82 -4.42
C THR A 419 -23.10 -10.41 -3.00
N ASP A 420 -22.08 -11.14 -2.55
CA ASP A 420 -22.05 -11.79 -1.23
C ASP A 420 -21.93 -10.76 -0.11
N MET A 421 -21.19 -9.66 -0.32
CA MET A 421 -21.09 -8.56 0.65
C MET A 421 -22.46 -7.91 0.89
N GLU A 422 -23.32 -7.84 -0.14
CA GLU A 422 -24.69 -7.33 -0.05
C GLU A 422 -25.55 -8.20 0.88
N PHE A 423 -25.48 -9.51 0.65
CA PHE A 423 -26.19 -10.53 1.42
C PHE A 423 -25.68 -10.59 2.86
N TYR A 424 -24.35 -10.58 3.02
CA TYR A 424 -23.68 -10.61 4.31
C TYR A 424 -24.04 -9.38 5.15
N ILE A 425 -24.02 -8.17 4.58
CA ILE A 425 -24.42 -6.95 5.29
C ILE A 425 -25.90 -7.02 5.70
N SER A 426 -26.80 -7.57 4.87
CA SER A 426 -28.20 -7.80 5.29
C SER A 426 -28.35 -8.82 6.41
N GLU A 427 -27.71 -9.99 6.31
CA GLU A 427 -27.81 -11.05 7.32
C GLU A 427 -27.26 -10.57 8.67
N LEU A 428 -26.13 -9.83 8.64
CA LEU A 428 -25.55 -9.26 9.84
C LEU A 428 -26.47 -8.23 10.50
N GLY A 429 -27.06 -7.34 9.71
CA GLY A 429 -27.99 -6.33 10.23
C GLY A 429 -29.19 -6.96 10.93
N GLU A 430 -29.80 -7.99 10.32
CA GLU A 430 -30.89 -8.74 10.94
C GLU A 430 -30.47 -9.42 12.25
N SER A 431 -29.26 -10.00 12.29
CA SER A 431 -28.74 -10.68 13.49
C SER A 431 -28.43 -9.71 14.64
N MET A 432 -27.95 -8.51 14.33
CA MET A 432 -27.70 -7.45 15.30
C MET A 432 -29.01 -6.88 15.83
N GLU A 433 -29.97 -6.62 14.95
CA GLU A 433 -31.30 -6.13 15.32
C GLU A 433 -32.02 -7.14 16.23
N GLN A 434 -31.92 -8.45 15.96
CA GLN A 434 -32.46 -9.49 16.84
C GLN A 434 -31.81 -9.51 18.22
N LYS A 435 -30.49 -9.31 18.31
CA LYS A 435 -29.78 -9.22 19.59
C LYS A 435 -30.15 -7.96 20.37
N GLU A 436 -30.28 -6.82 19.71
CA GLU A 436 -30.74 -5.57 20.33
C GLU A 436 -32.19 -5.69 20.80
N LYS A 437 -33.10 -6.26 20.00
CA LYS A 437 -34.48 -6.55 20.40
C LYS A 437 -34.53 -7.51 21.59
N SER A 438 -33.69 -8.55 21.63
CA SER A 438 -33.62 -9.50 22.75
C SER A 438 -33.06 -8.86 24.03
N TRP A 439 -32.03 -8.02 23.90
CA TRP A 439 -31.46 -7.28 25.03
C TRP A 439 -32.45 -6.23 25.55
N ALA A 440 -33.09 -5.46 24.67
CA ALA A 440 -34.16 -4.53 25.01
C ALA A 440 -35.34 -5.26 25.70
N GLN A 441 -35.84 -6.36 25.14
CA GLN A 441 -36.90 -7.14 25.80
C GLN A 441 -36.50 -7.61 27.22
N LYS A 442 -35.24 -8.01 27.42
CA LYS A 442 -34.71 -8.38 28.75
C LYS A 442 -34.58 -7.19 29.71
N THR A 443 -34.14 -6.02 29.24
CA THR A 443 -34.06 -4.81 30.08
C THR A 443 -35.46 -4.25 30.40
N TRP A 444 -36.40 -4.30 29.46
CA TRP A 444 -37.79 -3.88 29.63
C TRP A 444 -38.60 -4.81 30.55
N ALA A 445 -38.30 -6.11 30.58
CA ALA A 445 -38.86 -7.03 31.57
C ALA A 445 -38.43 -6.67 33.02
N THR A 446 -37.32 -5.93 33.18
CA THR A 446 -36.74 -5.57 34.48
C THR A 446 -37.06 -4.12 34.91
N LEU A 447 -37.42 -3.24 33.97
CA LEU A 447 -37.73 -1.83 34.21
C LEU A 447 -39.15 -1.48 33.73
N LYS A 448 -40.13 -1.59 34.63
CA LYS A 448 -41.46 -0.97 34.42
C LYS A 448 -41.34 0.55 34.60
N SER A 449 -41.15 1.29 33.51
CA SER A 449 -41.29 2.76 33.47
C SER A 449 -42.15 3.17 32.26
N PRO A 450 -43.07 4.14 32.40
CA PRO A 450 -44.11 4.44 31.42
C PRO A 450 -43.69 5.39 30.29
N PHE A 451 -42.40 5.53 30.00
CA PHE A 451 -41.96 6.34 28.86
C PHE A 451 -41.82 5.46 27.61
N GLN A 452 -42.75 5.66 26.67
CA GLN A 452 -42.71 5.08 25.33
C GLN A 452 -41.39 5.46 24.65
N ALA A 453 -40.44 4.52 24.59
CA ALA A 453 -39.32 4.63 23.67
C ALA A 453 -39.82 4.28 22.26
N ALA A 454 -39.44 5.10 21.29
CA ALA A 454 -39.81 4.94 19.90
C ALA A 454 -39.41 3.56 19.36
N VAL A 455 -40.34 2.91 18.66
CA VAL A 455 -40.08 1.71 17.86
C VAL A 455 -39.16 2.12 16.70
N PRO A 456 -38.08 1.38 16.39
CA PRO A 456 -37.25 1.69 15.23
C PRO A 456 -38.09 1.66 13.96
N THR A 457 -38.01 2.76 13.22
CA THR A 457 -38.76 3.07 12.01
C THR A 457 -38.40 2.13 10.85
N ALA A 458 -39.36 1.94 9.96
CA ALA A 458 -39.32 1.20 8.70
C ALA A 458 -37.95 1.01 8.02
N ILE A 459 -37.74 -0.18 7.45
CA ILE A 459 -36.65 -0.55 6.54
C ILE A 459 -36.41 0.60 5.56
N LYS A 460 -35.28 1.31 5.69
CA LYS A 460 -34.85 2.26 4.66
C LYS A 460 -34.57 1.44 3.40
N GLU A 461 -35.31 1.72 2.34
CA GLU A 461 -35.10 1.10 1.03
C GLU A 461 -33.66 1.39 0.59
N ARG A 462 -32.88 0.33 0.35
CA ARG A 462 -31.47 0.44 -0.03
C ARG A 462 -31.38 1.14 -1.39
N ARG A 463 -30.68 2.27 -1.45
CA ARG A 463 -30.49 3.03 -2.69
C ARG A 463 -29.06 2.86 -3.15
N TYR A 464 -28.90 2.23 -4.31
CA TYR A 464 -27.60 2.00 -4.92
C TYR A 464 -27.39 2.91 -6.13
N GLY A 465 -26.52 3.91 -6.00
CA GLY A 465 -26.43 5.01 -6.97
C GLY A 465 -25.04 5.36 -7.47
N TRP A 466 -24.00 4.57 -7.12
CA TRP A 466 -22.57 4.82 -7.40
C TRP A 466 -22.00 5.98 -6.60
N GLY A 467 -21.77 5.74 -5.30
CA GLY A 467 -21.18 6.74 -4.41
C GLY A 467 -22.15 7.90 -4.13
N THR A 468 -23.46 7.61 -4.03
CA THR A 468 -24.52 8.56 -3.65
C THR A 468 -25.12 8.27 -2.28
N GLY A 469 -24.71 7.18 -1.64
CA GLY A 469 -25.07 6.85 -0.26
C GLY A 469 -24.76 7.99 0.73
N GLU A 470 -25.42 7.96 1.89
CA GLU A 470 -25.28 9.00 2.91
C GLU A 470 -23.87 8.94 3.51
N LEU A 471 -23.09 10.00 3.33
CA LEU A 471 -21.78 10.09 3.98
C LEU A 471 -22.02 10.64 5.38
N ALA A 472 -22.30 9.75 6.32
CA ALA A 472 -22.30 10.10 7.73
C ALA A 472 -20.85 10.36 8.15
N ASP A 473 -20.61 11.48 8.84
CA ASP A 473 -19.41 11.65 9.65
C ASP A 473 -19.52 10.66 10.82
N SER A 474 -19.17 9.40 10.56
CA SER A 474 -18.90 8.45 11.61
C SER A 474 -17.75 9.08 12.40
N PHE A 475 -17.98 9.63 13.60
CA PHE A 475 -17.17 9.46 14.81
C PHE A 475 -17.33 10.57 15.89
N THR A 476 -17.01 10.14 17.11
CA THR A 476 -17.41 10.63 18.45
C THR A 476 -16.96 12.06 18.84
N PRO A 477 -17.65 12.70 19.82
CA PRO A 477 -17.31 14.04 20.34
C PRO A 477 -15.84 14.22 20.76
N PHE A 478 -15.15 13.13 21.08
CA PHE A 478 -13.73 13.11 21.43
C PHE A 478 -12.82 13.63 20.30
N PHE A 479 -13.12 13.35 19.03
CA PHE A 479 -12.29 13.80 17.91
C PHE A 479 -12.56 15.27 17.53
N TYR A 480 -13.78 15.77 17.74
CA TYR A 480 -14.11 17.19 17.60
C TYR A 480 -13.29 18.07 18.58
N LEU A 481 -12.98 17.55 19.77
CA LEU A 481 -12.16 18.25 20.77
C LEU A 481 -10.68 18.41 20.37
N ASN A 482 -10.18 17.64 19.39
CA ASN A 482 -8.80 17.75 18.88
C ASN A 482 -8.63 18.74 17.73
N GLY A 483 -9.68 19.48 17.39
CA GLY A 483 -9.65 20.44 16.29
C GLY A 483 -10.10 19.84 14.97
N SER A 484 -10.57 20.74 14.10
CA SER A 484 -11.02 20.41 12.75
C SER A 484 -10.19 21.19 11.74
N LYS A 485 -9.65 20.49 10.75
CA LYS A 485 -8.88 21.06 9.66
C LYS A 485 -9.27 20.38 8.35
N ARG A 486 -9.71 21.17 7.38
CA ARG A 486 -10.03 20.68 6.03
C ARG A 486 -8.76 20.25 5.32
N ARG A 487 -8.87 19.18 4.53
CA ARG A 487 -7.80 18.76 3.63
C ARG A 487 -7.61 19.79 2.51
N THR A 488 -6.42 19.78 1.93
CA THR A 488 -5.98 20.81 0.96
C THR A 488 -5.42 20.17 -0.31
N PRO A 489 -6.26 19.51 -1.13
CA PRO A 489 -5.85 19.00 -2.43
C PRO A 489 -5.21 20.09 -3.30
N GLY A 490 -4.12 19.77 -4.00
CA GLY A 490 -3.46 20.71 -4.91
C GLY A 490 -2.84 21.92 -4.20
N TYR A 491 -2.44 21.76 -2.95
CA TYR A 491 -1.67 22.76 -2.21
C TYR A 491 -0.17 22.52 -2.36
N ASP A 492 0.61 23.59 -2.28
CA ASP A 492 2.08 23.53 -2.28
C ASP A 492 2.55 22.97 -0.94
N TYR A 493 2.97 21.71 -0.91
CA TYR A 493 3.61 21.13 0.26
C TYR A 493 5.01 21.69 0.39
N ARG A 494 5.43 22.07 1.60
CA ARG A 494 6.76 22.62 1.85
C ARG A 494 7.47 21.85 2.95
N ASP A 495 8.78 21.70 2.82
CA ASP A 495 9.62 21.18 3.89
C ASP A 495 9.64 22.16 5.08
N PRO A 496 10.15 21.77 6.27
CA PRO A 496 10.28 22.67 7.40
C PRO A 496 11.15 23.92 7.14
N GLY A 497 12.00 23.89 6.10
CA GLY A 497 12.81 25.01 5.61
C GLY A 497 12.05 25.95 4.67
N GLY A 498 10.79 25.64 4.33
CA GLY A 498 9.95 26.42 3.43
C GLY A 498 10.16 26.15 1.95
N ASN A 499 10.96 25.15 1.55
CA ASN A 499 11.14 24.77 0.15
C ASN A 499 9.94 23.97 -0.36
N LEU A 500 9.54 24.20 -1.60
CA LEU A 500 8.46 23.43 -2.23
C LEU A 500 8.87 21.95 -2.35
N LEU A 501 8.10 21.06 -1.72
CA LEU A 501 8.13 19.63 -1.97
C LEU A 501 7.55 19.40 -3.37
N ALA A 502 8.23 18.58 -4.16
CA ALA A 502 7.99 18.40 -5.59
C ALA A 502 6.60 17.77 -5.91
N ASP A 503 6.33 17.43 -7.17
CA ASP A 503 4.96 17.10 -7.60
C ASP A 503 4.37 15.89 -6.85
N THR A 504 3.14 16.09 -6.40
CA THR A 504 2.33 15.12 -5.66
C THR A 504 1.51 14.22 -6.60
N CYS A 505 1.44 14.52 -7.90
CA CYS A 505 0.72 13.69 -8.89
C CYS A 505 -0.72 13.36 -8.45
N GLU A 506 -1.42 14.40 -7.98
CA GLU A 506 -2.79 14.31 -7.47
C GLU A 506 -3.83 14.36 -8.60
N TYR A 507 -4.88 13.55 -8.47
CA TYR A 507 -6.06 13.54 -9.35
C TYR A 507 -7.34 13.56 -8.53
N VAL A 508 -8.45 13.96 -9.16
CA VAL A 508 -9.79 13.89 -8.56
C VAL A 508 -10.63 12.85 -9.30
N HIS A 509 -11.21 11.89 -8.59
CA HIS A 509 -12.00 10.85 -9.23
C HIS A 509 -13.33 11.38 -9.79
N PRO A 510 -13.80 10.95 -10.98
CA PRO A 510 -15.07 11.42 -11.60
C PRO A 510 -16.31 11.28 -10.72
N VAL A 511 -16.30 10.33 -9.78
CA VAL A 511 -17.40 10.17 -8.82
C VAL A 511 -17.63 11.45 -7.98
N VAL A 512 -16.61 12.30 -7.78
CA VAL A 512 -16.80 13.62 -7.14
C VAL A 512 -17.73 14.50 -7.98
N GLY A 513 -17.50 14.53 -9.30
CA GLY A 513 -18.32 15.28 -10.24
C GLY A 513 -19.74 14.74 -10.31
N PHE A 514 -19.87 13.42 -10.45
CA PHE A 514 -21.16 12.72 -10.46
C PHE A 514 -21.95 12.96 -9.18
N ARG A 515 -21.35 12.73 -8.01
CA ARG A 515 -22.01 12.92 -6.71
C ARG A 515 -22.47 14.38 -6.55
N LYS A 516 -21.66 15.35 -6.99
CA LYS A 516 -22.06 16.77 -6.95
C LYS A 516 -23.23 17.09 -7.87
N GLN A 517 -23.33 16.45 -9.03
CA GLN A 517 -24.46 16.58 -9.95
C GLN A 517 -25.72 15.89 -9.42
N ALA A 518 -25.59 14.69 -8.85
CA ALA A 518 -26.70 13.89 -8.35
C ALA A 518 -27.24 14.39 -7.00
N MET A 519 -26.40 15.01 -6.17
CA MET A 519 -26.75 15.44 -4.81
C MET A 519 -26.54 16.94 -4.61
N SER A 520 -27.62 17.71 -4.64
CA SER A 520 -27.58 19.18 -4.46
C SER A 520 -27.00 19.60 -3.11
N THR A 521 -27.16 18.77 -2.07
CA THR A 521 -26.65 19.00 -0.71
C THR A 521 -25.16 18.68 -0.54
N TYR A 522 -24.57 17.91 -1.45
CA TYR A 522 -23.16 17.56 -1.36
C TYR A 522 -22.27 18.77 -1.68
N THR A 523 -21.34 19.06 -0.77
CA THR A 523 -20.33 20.11 -0.96
C THR A 523 -18.96 19.49 -0.69
N PRO A 524 -18.14 19.26 -1.73
CA PRO A 524 -16.78 18.75 -1.56
C PRO A 524 -15.98 19.62 -0.60
N LEU A 525 -15.21 19.00 0.29
CA LEU A 525 -14.47 19.67 1.38
C LEU A 525 -15.38 20.37 2.41
N GLY A 526 -16.67 20.07 2.43
CA GLY A 526 -17.63 20.63 3.37
C GLY A 526 -18.14 22.05 3.03
N LYS A 527 -19.16 22.48 3.77
CA LYS A 527 -19.91 23.72 3.50
C LYS A 527 -19.01 24.97 3.46
N GLY A 528 -19.17 25.80 2.44
CA GLY A 528 -18.41 27.05 2.27
C GLY A 528 -17.02 26.87 1.64
N SER A 529 -16.63 25.64 1.29
CA SER A 529 -15.45 25.40 0.45
C SER A 529 -15.72 25.78 -1.01
N LYS A 530 -14.70 26.29 -1.69
CA LYS A 530 -14.77 26.50 -3.15
C LYS A 530 -14.78 25.15 -3.85
N TYR A 531 -15.60 25.03 -4.89
CA TYR A 531 -15.63 23.88 -5.76
C TYR A 531 -15.93 24.36 -7.17
N GLU A 532 -15.09 23.95 -8.11
CA GLU A 532 -15.32 24.12 -9.54
C GLU A 532 -14.81 22.87 -10.26
N ARG A 533 -15.59 22.35 -11.19
CA ARG A 533 -15.18 21.34 -12.17
C ARG A 533 -15.41 21.93 -13.55
N ARG A 534 -14.35 22.08 -14.34
CA ARG A 534 -14.41 22.72 -15.67
C ARG A 534 -13.84 21.81 -16.75
N LYS A 535 -14.35 21.97 -17.97
CA LYS A 535 -13.75 21.36 -19.17
C LYS A 535 -12.38 21.99 -19.40
N ALA A 536 -11.41 21.17 -19.72
CA ALA A 536 -10.04 21.54 -19.99
C ALA A 536 -9.51 20.78 -21.20
N VAL A 537 -8.26 21.08 -21.56
CA VAL A 537 -7.53 20.36 -22.59
C VAL A 537 -6.22 19.90 -21.95
N SER A 538 -5.94 18.61 -22.03
CA SER A 538 -4.69 18.03 -21.52
C SER A 538 -3.48 18.65 -22.22
N GLN A 539 -2.29 18.46 -21.65
CA GLN A 539 -1.04 18.86 -22.31
C GLN A 539 -0.86 18.21 -23.69
N THR A 540 -1.49 17.06 -23.93
CA THR A 540 -1.49 16.33 -25.20
C THR A 540 -2.61 16.75 -26.16
N GLY A 541 -3.37 17.80 -25.86
CA GLY A 541 -4.44 18.31 -26.71
C GLY A 541 -5.76 17.53 -26.62
N CYS A 542 -5.87 16.56 -25.72
CA CYS A 542 -7.07 15.76 -25.54
C CYS A 542 -8.08 16.48 -24.61
N PRO A 543 -9.40 16.38 -24.84
CA PRO A 543 -10.38 16.90 -23.90
C PRO A 543 -10.19 16.28 -22.50
N SER A 544 -10.31 17.08 -21.45
CA SER A 544 -10.15 16.65 -20.07
C SER A 544 -11.06 17.46 -19.13
N PHE A 545 -11.04 17.12 -17.85
CA PHE A 545 -11.64 17.95 -16.80
C PHE A 545 -10.60 18.32 -15.75
N GLU A 546 -10.79 19.49 -15.15
CA GLU A 546 -9.97 19.98 -14.05
C GLU A 546 -10.85 20.46 -12.89
N TYR A 547 -10.32 20.31 -11.68
CA TYR A 547 -10.94 20.69 -10.44
C TYR A 547 -10.20 21.82 -9.74
N THR A 548 -10.94 22.79 -9.23
CA THR A 548 -10.47 23.77 -8.25
C THR A 548 -11.19 23.50 -6.93
N LEU A 549 -10.43 23.16 -5.89
CA LEU A 549 -10.98 22.66 -4.62
C LEU A 549 -10.46 23.49 -3.44
N GLY A 550 -11.37 24.06 -2.64
CA GLY A 550 -11.03 24.82 -1.44
C GLY A 550 -10.08 25.98 -1.73
N ASN A 551 -8.89 25.94 -1.10
CA ASN A 551 -7.83 26.93 -1.28
C ASN A 551 -6.67 26.37 -2.13
N SER A 552 -6.95 25.41 -3.03
CA SER A 552 -5.96 24.83 -3.95
C SER A 552 -5.20 25.93 -4.70
N ARG A 553 -3.86 25.81 -4.76
CA ARG A 553 -3.00 26.74 -5.52
C ARG A 553 -2.91 26.37 -6.99
N LYS A 554 -3.01 25.08 -7.30
CA LYS A 554 -3.10 24.53 -8.66
C LYS A 554 -4.44 23.84 -8.85
N SER A 555 -4.95 23.84 -10.07
CA SER A 555 -6.07 22.97 -10.44
C SER A 555 -5.57 21.53 -10.57
N LEU A 556 -6.42 20.58 -10.21
CA LEU A 556 -6.11 19.15 -10.25
C LEU A 556 -6.81 18.51 -11.45
N PRO A 557 -6.13 17.63 -12.22
CA PRO A 557 -6.77 16.88 -13.29
C PRO A 557 -7.79 15.88 -12.73
N GLU A 558 -8.85 15.65 -13.50
CA GLU A 558 -9.76 14.51 -13.27
C GLU A 558 -9.05 13.20 -13.61
N TRP A 559 -9.30 12.16 -12.81
CA TRP A 559 -8.80 10.81 -13.06
C TRP A 559 -9.45 10.21 -14.32
N PRO A 560 -8.67 9.71 -15.29
CA PRO A 560 -9.22 9.05 -16.47
C PRO A 560 -9.67 7.62 -16.14
N LEU A 561 -10.98 7.34 -16.24
CA LEU A 561 -11.50 5.98 -16.08
C LEU A 561 -10.86 5.03 -17.12
N GLY A 562 -10.59 3.80 -16.69
CA GLY A 562 -9.98 2.79 -17.54
C GLY A 562 -10.85 2.31 -18.72
N GLY A 563 -10.34 1.32 -19.46
CA GLY A 563 -11.00 0.68 -20.60
C GLY A 563 -12.21 -0.18 -20.21
N LEU A 564 -12.70 -1.00 -21.15
CA LEU A 564 -13.78 -1.97 -20.88
C LEU A 564 -13.37 -3.09 -19.91
N ASP A 565 -12.07 -3.32 -19.78
CA ASP A 565 -11.40 -4.23 -18.85
C ASP A 565 -11.20 -3.63 -17.44
N SER A 566 -11.72 -2.43 -17.19
CA SER A 566 -11.56 -1.70 -15.93
C SER A 566 -12.50 -2.22 -14.84
N TYR A 567 -11.94 -2.52 -13.67
CA TYR A 567 -12.70 -2.80 -12.46
C TYR A 567 -13.55 -1.60 -12.04
N GLU A 568 -13.07 -0.36 -12.18
CA GLU A 568 -13.86 0.85 -11.87
C GLU A 568 -15.21 0.87 -12.60
N ARG A 569 -15.25 0.39 -13.85
CA ARG A 569 -16.49 0.29 -14.64
C ARG A 569 -17.42 -0.80 -14.16
N LEU A 570 -16.91 -1.87 -13.55
CA LEU A 570 -17.74 -2.93 -12.97
C LEU A 570 -18.58 -2.42 -11.80
N PHE A 571 -18.07 -1.44 -11.05
CA PHE A 571 -18.71 -0.90 -9.85
C PHE A 571 -19.66 0.27 -10.13
N ILE A 572 -19.84 0.68 -11.39
CA ILE A 572 -20.88 1.64 -11.78
C ILE A 572 -22.27 1.03 -11.52
N ALA A 573 -23.14 1.80 -10.86
CA ALA A 573 -24.48 1.38 -10.49
C ALA A 573 -25.49 2.52 -10.63
N SER A 574 -26.71 2.18 -11.03
CA SER A 574 -27.81 3.08 -11.43
C SER A 574 -27.73 3.65 -12.85
N LYS A 575 -28.91 3.89 -13.43
CA LYS A 575 -29.05 4.53 -14.74
C LYS A 575 -28.36 5.90 -14.78
N ALA A 576 -28.51 6.71 -13.73
CA ALA A 576 -27.93 8.04 -13.66
C ALA A 576 -26.40 8.02 -13.72
N ALA A 577 -25.76 7.05 -13.07
CA ALA A 577 -24.31 6.88 -13.11
C ALA A 577 -23.83 6.41 -14.51
N TYR A 578 -24.54 5.45 -15.12
CA TYR A 578 -24.22 5.02 -16.49
C TYR A 578 -24.34 6.16 -17.49
N ASP A 579 -25.41 6.96 -17.40
CA ASP A 579 -25.62 8.09 -18.29
C ASP A 579 -24.54 9.17 -18.07
N TYR A 580 -24.14 9.43 -16.82
CA TYR A 580 -23.03 10.34 -16.50
C TYR A 580 -21.69 9.86 -17.10
N VAL A 581 -21.38 8.57 -16.98
CA VAL A 581 -20.13 8.00 -17.52
C VAL A 581 -20.16 7.97 -19.05
N ASP A 582 -21.29 7.65 -19.68
CA ASP A 582 -21.45 7.72 -21.14
C ASP A 582 -21.25 9.16 -21.66
N GLU A 583 -21.78 10.18 -20.96
CA GLU A 583 -21.53 11.59 -21.27
C GLU A 583 -20.07 11.99 -21.07
N LEU A 584 -19.43 11.46 -20.02
CA LEU A 584 -18.00 11.67 -19.75
C LEU A 584 -17.14 11.09 -20.88
N ASP A 585 -17.36 9.83 -21.24
CA ASP A 585 -16.65 9.14 -22.32
C ASP A 585 -16.84 9.84 -23.67
N LEU A 586 -18.05 10.31 -23.97
CA LEU A 586 -18.34 11.09 -25.17
C LEU A 586 -17.55 12.41 -25.19
N HIS A 587 -17.46 13.12 -24.06
CA HIS A 587 -16.70 14.35 -23.97
C HIS A 587 -15.19 14.12 -24.11
N LEU A 588 -14.68 13.12 -23.42
CA LEU A 588 -13.27 12.72 -23.44
C LEU A 588 -12.86 12.06 -24.75
N LYS A 589 -13.84 11.71 -25.60
CA LYS A 589 -13.65 11.01 -26.89
C LYS A 589 -12.94 9.66 -26.71
N THR A 590 -13.27 8.94 -25.64
CA THR A 590 -12.64 7.63 -25.37
C THR A 590 -13.11 6.55 -26.34
N GLY A 591 -14.28 6.72 -26.96
CA GLY A 591 -14.91 5.70 -27.81
C GLY A 591 -15.50 4.53 -27.01
N ILE A 592 -15.48 4.59 -25.68
CA ILE A 592 -15.96 3.51 -24.80
C ILE A 592 -17.46 3.70 -24.54
N LYS A 593 -18.20 2.58 -24.54
CA LYS A 593 -19.58 2.53 -24.07
C LYS A 593 -19.67 1.51 -22.94
N THR A 594 -19.99 1.98 -21.73
CA THR A 594 -20.00 1.10 -20.55
C THR A 594 -21.16 0.11 -20.64
N PRO A 595 -20.90 -1.21 -20.56
CA PRO A 595 -21.97 -2.20 -20.53
C PRO A 595 -22.85 -1.99 -19.29
N ARG A 596 -24.15 -1.74 -19.52
CA ARG A 596 -25.14 -1.63 -18.44
C ARG A 596 -25.40 -3.01 -17.87
N ARG A 597 -25.12 -3.21 -16.58
CA ARG A 597 -25.44 -4.45 -15.84
C ARG A 597 -26.59 -4.19 -14.89
N SER A 598 -27.59 -5.08 -14.85
CA SER A 598 -28.57 -5.10 -13.76
C SER A 598 -27.81 -5.25 -12.47
N VAL A 599 -27.86 -4.21 -11.64
CA VAL A 599 -27.32 -4.26 -10.30
C VAL A 599 -28.50 -4.48 -9.36
N TRP A 600 -28.36 -5.35 -8.37
CA TRP A 600 -29.33 -5.51 -7.28
C TRP A 600 -30.71 -6.08 -7.66
N GLY A 601 -30.82 -6.89 -8.73
CA GLY A 601 -32.13 -7.39 -9.17
C GLY A 601 -33.12 -6.30 -9.59
N ILE A 602 -32.64 -5.07 -9.81
CA ILE A 602 -33.44 -3.96 -10.30
C ILE A 602 -33.79 -4.25 -11.76
N ARG A 603 -35.10 -4.39 -12.02
CA ARG A 603 -35.70 -4.59 -13.35
C ARG A 603 -35.73 -3.32 -14.21
N ASP A 604 -35.37 -2.17 -13.65
CA ASP A 604 -35.43 -0.87 -14.31
C ASP A 604 -34.06 -0.40 -14.83
N ILE A 605 -33.31 -1.30 -15.43
CA ILE A 605 -32.26 -0.91 -16.37
C ILE A 605 -32.80 -1.19 -17.75
N ASP A 606 -33.16 -0.14 -18.47
CA ASP A 606 -33.35 -0.23 -19.91
C ASP A 606 -32.00 -0.68 -20.49
N LEU A 607 -31.90 -1.97 -20.83
CA LEU A 607 -30.68 -2.59 -21.34
C LEU A 607 -30.26 -1.94 -22.67
N GLY A 608 -31.09 -1.10 -23.29
CA GLY A 608 -30.76 -0.35 -24.50
C GLY A 608 -30.46 -1.26 -25.70
N ILE A 609 -30.72 -2.56 -25.58
CA ILE A 609 -30.63 -3.52 -26.67
C ILE A 609 -31.97 -3.43 -27.40
N GLN A 610 -32.04 -2.62 -28.46
CA GLN A 610 -32.94 -2.98 -29.54
C GLN A 610 -32.43 -4.32 -30.09
N LEU A 611 -33.04 -5.42 -29.61
CA LEU A 611 -32.94 -6.68 -30.31
C LEU A 611 -33.51 -6.42 -31.69
N LEU A 612 -32.64 -6.43 -32.70
CA LEU A 612 -33.06 -6.54 -34.09
C LEU A 612 -33.93 -7.80 -34.17
N THR A 613 -35.24 -7.60 -34.17
CA THR A 613 -36.20 -8.64 -34.45
C THR A 613 -36.04 -8.94 -35.93
N VAL A 614 -35.25 -9.97 -36.21
CA VAL A 614 -35.24 -10.59 -37.53
C VAL A 614 -36.63 -11.17 -37.71
N ASN A 615 -37.45 -10.48 -38.51
CA ASN A 615 -38.73 -10.98 -38.97
C ASN A 615 -38.49 -12.30 -39.72
N ALA A 616 -38.86 -13.42 -39.10
CA ALA A 616 -39.09 -14.69 -39.78
C ALA A 616 -40.57 -15.05 -39.64
N PRO A 617 -41.19 -15.62 -40.69
CA PRO A 617 -42.63 -15.53 -40.89
C PRO A 617 -43.42 -16.54 -40.04
N ASN A 618 -44.65 -16.12 -39.74
CA ASN A 618 -45.75 -16.87 -39.12
C ASN A 618 -45.70 -18.40 -39.24
N GLY A 619 -45.70 -19.07 -38.08
CA GLY A 619 -46.05 -20.48 -37.92
C GLY A 619 -46.75 -20.69 -36.58
N GLU A 620 -47.95 -21.27 -36.62
CA GLU A 620 -48.91 -21.38 -35.52
C GLU A 620 -48.51 -22.36 -34.38
N ARG A 621 -49.01 -22.03 -33.17
CA ARG A 621 -49.45 -22.88 -32.04
C ARG A 621 -48.51 -23.96 -31.47
N SER A 622 -48.24 -23.88 -30.15
CA SER A 622 -49.09 -24.52 -29.10
C SER A 622 -48.47 -24.35 -27.71
N GLU A 623 -49.31 -24.01 -26.73
CA GLU A 623 -49.00 -24.08 -25.30
C GLU A 623 -48.69 -25.52 -24.86
N GLN A 624 -47.63 -25.72 -24.08
CA GLN A 624 -47.56 -26.78 -23.08
C GLN A 624 -46.52 -26.48 -21.99
N ASN A 625 -47.02 -26.50 -20.75
CA ASN A 625 -46.24 -26.46 -19.51
C ASN A 625 -45.29 -27.65 -19.42
N ALA A 626 -44.02 -27.40 -19.06
CA ALA A 626 -43.17 -28.41 -18.43
C ALA A 626 -42.12 -27.76 -17.52
N SER A 627 -42.29 -27.98 -16.22
CA SER A 627 -41.29 -27.89 -15.18
C SER A 627 -40.09 -28.79 -15.48
N GLY A 628 -38.86 -28.30 -15.35
CA GLY A 628 -37.67 -29.12 -15.44
C GLY A 628 -36.37 -28.32 -15.30
N SER A 629 -35.69 -28.53 -14.18
CA SER A 629 -34.32 -28.10 -13.88
C SER A 629 -33.33 -28.45 -14.99
N ASN A 630 -32.60 -27.45 -15.51
CA ASN A 630 -31.23 -27.55 -16.05
C ASN A 630 -30.78 -26.15 -16.53
N ALA A 631 -30.19 -25.36 -15.62
CA ALA A 631 -29.74 -23.99 -15.89
C ALA A 631 -28.22 -23.69 -15.78
N PRO A 632 -27.29 -24.59 -15.35
CA PRO A 632 -25.86 -24.20 -15.33
C PRO A 632 -25.10 -24.47 -16.64
N GLU A 633 -25.49 -25.48 -17.43
CA GLU A 633 -24.63 -26.01 -18.51
C GLU A 633 -24.71 -25.22 -19.83
N ALA A 634 -25.84 -24.52 -20.07
CA ALA A 634 -26.04 -23.71 -21.28
C ALA A 634 -25.35 -22.33 -21.22
N GLN A 635 -25.11 -21.79 -20.01
CA GLN A 635 -24.37 -20.54 -19.83
C GLN A 635 -22.86 -20.72 -20.04
N LEU A 636 -22.31 -21.89 -19.66
CA LEU A 636 -20.88 -22.22 -19.83
C LEU A 636 -20.47 -22.34 -21.31
N LYS A 637 -21.28 -23.01 -22.15
CA LYS A 637 -20.99 -23.13 -23.59
C LYS A 637 -21.10 -21.80 -24.36
N GLY A 638 -21.91 -20.86 -23.87
CA GLY A 638 -22.02 -19.51 -24.45
C GLY A 638 -20.81 -18.61 -24.14
N LEU A 639 -20.10 -18.86 -23.04
CA LEU A 639 -18.88 -18.15 -22.64
C LEU A 639 -17.64 -18.64 -23.40
N GLU A 640 -17.54 -19.95 -23.65
CA GLU A 640 -16.44 -20.53 -24.45
C GLU A 640 -16.49 -20.11 -25.92
N ALA A 641 -17.69 -19.97 -26.50
CA ALA A 641 -17.86 -19.47 -27.87
C ALA A 641 -17.46 -17.99 -28.01
N LYS A 642 -17.72 -17.16 -26.97
CA LYS A 642 -17.31 -15.74 -26.95
C LYS A 642 -15.79 -15.57 -26.76
N ARG A 643 -15.13 -16.50 -26.06
CA ARG A 643 -13.67 -16.50 -25.89
C ARG A 643 -12.92 -16.67 -27.22
N ALA A 644 -13.49 -17.42 -28.17
CA ALA A 644 -12.92 -17.62 -29.50
C ALA A 644 -13.12 -16.40 -30.44
N GLU A 645 -14.21 -15.63 -30.27
CA GLU A 645 -14.41 -14.36 -30.99
C GLU A 645 -13.49 -13.24 -30.45
N TRP A 646 -13.20 -13.23 -29.15
CA TRP A 646 -12.36 -12.18 -28.53
C TRP A 646 -10.89 -12.31 -28.94
N THR A 647 -10.37 -13.54 -29.02
CA THR A 647 -8.99 -13.79 -29.49
C THR A 647 -8.80 -13.46 -30.98
N ALA A 648 -9.84 -13.61 -31.81
CA ALA A 648 -9.77 -13.24 -33.22
C ALA A 648 -9.82 -11.72 -33.46
N THR A 649 -10.32 -10.95 -32.47
CA THR A 649 -10.43 -9.48 -32.57
C THR A 649 -9.14 -8.79 -32.07
N GLU A 650 -8.42 -9.39 -31.11
CA GLU A 650 -7.10 -8.93 -30.65
C GLU A 650 -6.06 -8.94 -31.79
N THR A 651 -6.05 -9.98 -32.63
CA THR A 651 -5.08 -10.07 -33.75
C THR A 651 -5.30 -8.99 -34.82
N ALA A 652 -6.49 -8.40 -34.91
CA ALA A 652 -6.81 -7.35 -35.89
C ALA A 652 -6.50 -5.93 -35.37
N ILE A 653 -6.33 -5.74 -34.06
CA ILE A 653 -6.07 -4.43 -33.44
C ILE A 653 -4.56 -4.21 -33.26
N ASP A 654 -3.77 -5.26 -33.02
CA ASP A 654 -2.31 -5.16 -32.89
C ASP A 654 -1.58 -4.82 -34.21
N GLU A 655 -2.18 -5.08 -35.38
CA GLU A 655 -1.58 -4.69 -36.67
C GLU A 655 -1.74 -3.20 -37.02
N GLN A 656 -2.50 -2.40 -36.25
CA GLN A 656 -2.70 -0.96 -36.52
C GLN A 656 -2.00 0.00 -35.54
N VAL A 657 -1.33 -0.49 -34.49
CA VAL A 657 -0.67 0.36 -33.48
C VAL A 657 0.86 0.42 -33.65
N ILE A 658 1.45 -0.37 -34.55
CA ILE A 658 2.87 -0.31 -34.89
C ILE A 658 3.09 0.67 -36.06
N HIS A 659 2.84 1.96 -35.84
CA HIS A 659 3.45 3.10 -36.56
C HIS A 659 2.79 4.42 -36.12
N VAL A 660 3.20 4.98 -34.96
CA VAL A 660 3.50 6.41 -34.69
C VAL A 660 4.37 6.48 -33.46
#